data_AF-A0A3S0A1K3-F1
#
_entry.id   AF-A0A3S0A1K3-F1
#
_cell.length_a   1.000
_cell.length_b   1.000
_cell.length_c   1.000
_cell.angle_alpha   90.00
_cell.angle_beta   90.00
_cell.angle_gamma   90.00
#
_symmetry.space_group_name_H-M   'P 1'
#
loop_
_entity.id
_entity.type
_entity.pdbx_description
1 polymer ?
#
loop_
_entity_poly.entity_id
_entity_poly.type
_entity_poly.pdbx_seq_one_letter_code
_entity_poly.pdbx_strand_id
1 'polypeptide(L)'
;MTDTDTATAAAPADLASLKIPELRKIAADKGLKGVSGLRKSDLITAIQTGAVQPRSRAAAPAEQAAPVATPESVEREEKAEKTAPARRTRETAQEQAAPAEASAEATETAQEGGSEEPRYESRSAARRARRNRARHGQRDQEPGQDQQEQNQQHSQDSTAAQEQPRQERTQEQEQPQDSGQDQQEQGQQQRGQREQREQRSQRGQRGDQREQREQRSDNGDGEGRRGRRNRRNRRGRAGDQHDGGQQQHQDQQQDSSDLHDVAGILDIVDSNVAFVRTTGYHASPADVFVPNQLIRRSGLRAGDAVTGKVRMGGGQTHGQGRNRQKYNQLVSVDTANGLSLDEARNRPDFAKLTPLYPNQRLRLETDPKILTTRVIDLIMPIGKGQRALIVSPPKAGKTTILQNIANAISTNNPECYLMVVLVDERPEEVTDMQRSVNGEVIASTFDRPPGEHTAVAELAIERAKRLVEQGKDVVVLLDSITRLGRAYNNSSPASGRILSGGVDSNALYPPKRFLGAARNIENGGSLTIVATAMVETGSAGDTVIFEEFKGTGNAELKLDRKISERRVFPAVDVNPSGTRKDELLLAPDEARVMHKLRRILSALDPQQAIDLLIRQLKKTKSNGEFLLQVASSAPMAADKDEEDYS
;
A
#
# COMPACT_ATOMS: atom_id res chain seq x y z
N MET A 1 -1.61 -25.57 -80.99
CA MET A 1 -1.92 -24.15 -80.69
C MET A 1 -1.92 -23.98 -79.18
N THR A 2 -2.12 -22.76 -78.68
CA THR A 2 -2.07 -22.35 -77.27
C THR A 2 -3.20 -23.05 -76.46
N ASP A 3 -3.20 -23.11 -75.12
CA ASP A 3 -2.76 -22.07 -74.19
C ASP A 3 -2.00 -22.51 -72.92
N THR A 4 -1.41 -21.47 -72.31
CA THR A 4 -0.60 -21.46 -71.08
C THR A 4 -1.45 -21.64 -69.82
N ASP A 5 -0.89 -22.21 -68.76
CA ASP A 5 -0.84 -21.46 -67.49
C ASP A 5 0.36 -21.85 -66.59
N THR A 6 0.58 -21.02 -65.58
CA THR A 6 1.85 -20.64 -64.99
C THR A 6 2.21 -21.50 -63.78
N ALA A 7 3.44 -22.03 -63.75
CA ALA A 7 4.00 -22.65 -62.55
C ALA A 7 4.75 -21.63 -61.68
N THR A 8 4.24 -21.33 -60.49
CA THR A 8 4.89 -20.44 -59.51
C THR A 8 5.25 -21.19 -58.22
N ALA A 9 6.54 -21.50 -58.06
CA ALA A 9 7.08 -21.98 -56.80
C ALA A 9 7.10 -20.84 -55.76
N ALA A 10 6.19 -20.89 -54.79
CA ALA A 10 6.13 -19.89 -53.72
C ALA A 10 7.34 -20.02 -52.78
N ALA A 11 8.14 -18.97 -52.69
CA ALA A 11 9.26 -18.88 -51.74
C ALA A 11 8.76 -18.99 -50.27
N PRO A 12 9.61 -19.46 -49.32
CA PRO A 12 9.22 -19.55 -47.91
C PRO A 12 8.94 -18.16 -47.35
N ALA A 13 7.66 -17.82 -47.21
CA ALA A 13 7.23 -16.56 -46.62
C ALA A 13 7.75 -16.43 -45.19
N ASP A 14 8.26 -15.25 -44.81
CA ASP A 14 8.77 -15.00 -43.47
C ASP A 14 7.62 -14.97 -42.44
N LEU A 15 7.34 -16.15 -41.87
CA LEU A 15 6.32 -16.36 -40.84
C LEU A 15 6.59 -15.51 -39.58
N ALA A 16 7.82 -15.05 -39.34
CA ALA A 16 8.13 -14.15 -38.23
C ALA A 16 7.59 -12.73 -38.45
N SER A 17 7.31 -12.32 -39.69
CA SER A 17 6.71 -11.02 -40.01
C SER A 17 5.18 -10.98 -39.75
N LEU A 18 4.47 -12.06 -40.10
CA LEU A 18 3.00 -12.13 -40.14
C LEU A 18 2.31 -11.94 -38.78
N LYS A 19 1.06 -11.46 -38.79
CA LYS A 19 0.24 -11.28 -37.59
C LYS A 19 -0.40 -12.60 -37.14
N ILE A 20 -0.75 -12.69 -35.85
CA ILE A 20 -1.34 -13.90 -35.26
C ILE A 20 -2.60 -14.41 -36.01
N PRO A 21 -3.53 -13.56 -36.50
CA PRO A 21 -4.67 -14.04 -37.29
C PRO A 21 -4.28 -14.67 -38.64
N GLU A 22 -3.28 -14.10 -39.32
CA GLU A 22 -2.76 -14.60 -40.60
C GLU A 22 -2.08 -15.97 -40.41
N LEU A 23 -1.25 -16.10 -39.37
CA LEU A 23 -0.64 -17.36 -38.98
C LEU A 23 -1.68 -18.42 -38.59
N ARG A 24 -2.74 -18.04 -37.87
CA ARG A 24 -3.85 -18.95 -37.54
C ARG A 24 -4.62 -19.41 -38.78
N LYS A 25 -4.79 -18.53 -39.78
CA LYS A 25 -5.38 -18.92 -41.07
C LYS A 25 -4.48 -19.92 -41.79
N ILE A 26 -3.19 -19.63 -41.97
CA ILE A 26 -2.21 -20.55 -42.58
C ILE A 26 -2.15 -21.90 -41.85
N ALA A 27 -2.25 -21.90 -40.51
CA ALA A 27 -2.31 -23.12 -39.72
C ALA A 27 -3.61 -23.92 -39.96
N ALA A 28 -4.76 -23.25 -40.06
CA ALA A 28 -6.05 -23.87 -40.37
C ALA A 28 -6.10 -24.40 -41.82
N ASP A 29 -5.54 -23.67 -42.78
CA ASP A 29 -5.39 -24.07 -44.19
C ASP A 29 -4.47 -25.31 -44.30
N LYS A 30 -3.49 -25.47 -43.39
CA LYS A 30 -2.70 -26.70 -43.17
C LYS A 30 -3.40 -27.79 -42.32
N GLY A 31 -4.66 -27.59 -41.91
CA GLY A 31 -5.45 -28.57 -41.15
C GLY A 31 -5.13 -28.67 -39.65
N LEU A 32 -4.33 -27.76 -39.08
CA LEU A 32 -3.87 -27.82 -37.69
C LEU A 32 -4.97 -27.43 -36.70
N LYS A 33 -5.45 -28.40 -35.92
CA LYS A 33 -6.47 -28.21 -34.87
C LYS A 33 -5.82 -27.74 -33.56
N GLY A 34 -6.58 -27.01 -32.72
CA GLY A 34 -6.13 -26.52 -31.40
C GLY A 34 -5.32 -25.21 -31.39
N VAL A 35 -5.08 -24.61 -32.56
CA VAL A 35 -4.18 -23.44 -32.71
C VAL A 35 -4.69 -22.11 -32.14
N SER A 36 -5.94 -22.06 -31.65
CA SER A 36 -6.58 -20.84 -31.10
C SER A 36 -6.01 -20.36 -29.76
N GLY A 37 -5.34 -21.23 -29.00
CA GLY A 37 -4.70 -20.91 -27.70
C GLY A 37 -3.18 -20.71 -27.76
N LEU A 38 -2.56 -20.83 -28.93
CA LEU A 38 -1.11 -20.75 -29.13
C LEU A 38 -0.60 -19.30 -29.25
N ARG A 39 0.63 -19.07 -28.78
CA ARG A 39 1.39 -17.82 -28.96
C ARG A 39 2.00 -17.76 -30.37
N LYS A 40 2.51 -16.60 -30.78
CA LYS A 40 3.09 -16.40 -32.13
C LYS A 40 4.27 -17.35 -32.41
N SER A 41 5.13 -17.58 -31.42
CA SER A 41 6.20 -18.60 -31.47
C SER A 41 5.65 -19.98 -31.83
N ASP A 42 4.73 -20.48 -30.99
CA ASP A 42 4.21 -21.83 -31.05
C ASP A 42 3.37 -22.07 -32.33
N LEU A 43 2.72 -21.02 -32.85
CA LEU A 43 2.07 -21.01 -34.16
C LEU A 43 3.08 -21.18 -35.31
N ILE A 44 4.16 -20.40 -35.32
CA ILE A 44 5.20 -20.50 -36.37
C ILE A 44 5.82 -21.88 -36.35
N THR A 45 6.17 -22.39 -35.16
CA THR A 45 6.69 -23.76 -34.99
C THR A 45 5.71 -24.80 -35.51
N ALA A 46 4.42 -24.75 -35.13
CA ALA A 46 3.42 -25.71 -35.59
C ALA A 46 3.19 -25.66 -37.13
N ILE A 47 3.27 -24.48 -37.74
CA ILE A 47 3.17 -24.30 -39.20
C ILE A 47 4.40 -24.87 -39.93
N GLN A 48 5.58 -24.86 -39.28
CA GLN A 48 6.83 -25.43 -39.80
C GLN A 48 6.91 -26.95 -39.60
N THR A 49 6.55 -27.46 -38.42
CA THR A 49 6.64 -28.89 -38.06
C THR A 49 5.44 -29.72 -38.53
N GLY A 50 4.32 -29.08 -38.88
CA GLY A 50 3.06 -29.76 -39.21
C GLY A 50 2.35 -30.38 -38.01
N ALA A 51 2.76 -30.07 -36.77
CA ALA A 51 2.18 -30.64 -35.55
C ALA A 51 2.10 -29.62 -34.41
N VAL A 52 0.95 -29.57 -33.73
CA VAL A 52 0.78 -28.83 -32.47
C VAL A 52 1.29 -29.71 -31.32
N GLN A 53 2.41 -29.35 -30.72
CA GLN A 53 2.93 -30.07 -29.55
C GLN A 53 1.98 -29.85 -28.34
N PRO A 54 1.67 -30.90 -27.56
CA PRO A 54 0.93 -30.74 -26.31
C PRO A 54 1.78 -29.95 -25.30
N ARG A 55 1.16 -29.05 -24.53
CA ARG A 55 1.86 -28.33 -23.47
C ARG A 55 2.27 -29.30 -22.35
N SER A 56 3.55 -29.62 -22.27
CA SER A 56 4.13 -30.23 -21.08
C SER A 56 3.90 -29.30 -19.88
N ARG A 57 3.31 -29.85 -18.81
CA ARG A 57 3.14 -29.16 -17.53
C ARG A 57 4.53 -29.10 -16.88
N ALA A 58 5.09 -27.91 -16.70
CA ALA A 58 6.46 -27.76 -16.23
C ALA A 58 6.66 -28.42 -14.85
N ALA A 59 7.59 -29.36 -14.77
CA ALA A 59 8.04 -29.98 -13.52
C ALA A 59 9.11 -29.12 -12.84
N ALA A 60 9.28 -29.31 -11.53
CA ALA A 60 10.37 -28.71 -10.76
C ALA A 60 11.73 -29.37 -11.12
N PRO A 61 12.87 -28.66 -10.94
CA PRO A 61 14.19 -29.26 -11.13
C PRO A 61 14.49 -30.28 -10.03
N ALA A 62 15.08 -31.42 -10.42
CA ALA A 62 15.55 -32.47 -9.51
C ALA A 62 17.07 -32.37 -9.26
N GLU A 63 17.54 -32.97 -8.17
CA GLU A 63 18.94 -33.01 -7.76
C GLU A 63 19.79 -33.99 -8.60
N GLN A 64 21.12 -33.91 -8.41
CA GLN A 64 22.10 -34.72 -9.12
C GLN A 64 22.42 -36.01 -8.36
N ALA A 65 22.26 -37.16 -9.03
CA ALA A 65 22.87 -38.42 -8.64
C ALA A 65 23.40 -39.16 -9.89
N ALA A 66 24.50 -39.89 -9.73
CA ALA A 66 25.23 -40.57 -10.80
C ALA A 66 25.49 -42.06 -10.43
N PRO A 67 25.75 -42.97 -11.39
CA PRO A 67 25.03 -44.24 -11.41
C PRO A 67 25.89 -45.51 -11.22
N VAL A 68 25.22 -46.63 -10.89
CA VAL A 68 25.81 -47.99 -10.94
C VAL A 68 24.78 -49.03 -11.45
N ALA A 69 25.22 -49.81 -12.45
CA ALA A 69 24.81 -51.16 -12.89
C ALA A 69 23.33 -51.58 -13.12
N THR A 70 23.11 -52.19 -14.29
CA THR A 70 22.10 -53.21 -14.66
C THR A 70 22.85 -54.53 -14.97
N PRO A 71 22.26 -55.64 -15.49
CA PRO A 71 20.85 -56.03 -15.71
C PRO A 71 20.51 -57.48 -15.24
N GLU A 72 19.25 -57.90 -15.40
CA GLU A 72 18.70 -59.21 -15.86
C GLU A 72 17.15 -59.09 -15.76
N SER A 73 16.27 -59.30 -16.76
CA SER A 73 15.95 -60.43 -17.65
C SER A 73 15.50 -61.71 -16.93
N VAL A 74 14.41 -62.40 -17.28
CA VAL A 74 13.48 -62.28 -18.45
C VAL A 74 12.02 -62.10 -17.94
N GLU A 75 10.87 -62.38 -18.58
CA GLU A 75 10.48 -63.15 -19.78
C GLU A 75 9.21 -62.51 -20.44
N ARG A 76 8.25 -63.31 -20.92
CA ARG A 76 6.92 -62.90 -21.44
C ARG A 76 5.88 -63.95 -21.03
N GLU A 77 4.60 -63.58 -20.99
CA GLU A 77 3.57 -64.42 -21.59
C GLU A 77 2.41 -63.58 -22.17
N GLU A 78 1.69 -64.14 -23.14
CA GLU A 78 0.70 -63.44 -23.96
C GLU A 78 -0.70 -64.06 -23.83
N LYS A 79 -1.75 -63.24 -24.01
CA LYS A 79 -2.94 -63.67 -24.77
C LYS A 79 -3.79 -62.51 -25.27
N ALA A 80 -4.24 -62.66 -26.52
CA ALA A 80 -5.34 -61.90 -27.13
C ALA A 80 -6.60 -62.82 -27.17
N GLU A 81 -7.73 -62.55 -27.84
CA GLU A 81 -8.00 -61.69 -29.00
C GLU A 81 -9.52 -61.51 -29.23
N LYS A 82 -9.93 -60.48 -30.02
CA LYS A 82 -11.23 -60.35 -30.74
C LYS A 82 -12.52 -60.23 -29.86
N THR A 83 -13.68 -59.71 -30.34
CA THR A 83 -14.13 -59.34 -31.71
C THR A 83 -15.08 -58.11 -31.68
N ALA A 84 -15.38 -57.52 -32.86
CA ALA A 84 -16.41 -56.50 -33.15
C ALA A 84 -17.19 -56.94 -34.44
N PRO A 85 -18.02 -56.15 -35.19
CA PRO A 85 -18.46 -54.73 -35.06
C PRO A 85 -19.95 -54.42 -35.48
N ALA A 86 -20.26 -53.13 -35.69
CA ALA A 86 -21.26 -52.54 -36.64
C ALA A 86 -22.78 -52.46 -36.25
N ARG A 87 -23.65 -51.62 -36.87
CA ARG A 87 -23.58 -50.26 -37.52
C ARG A 87 -24.98 -49.81 -38.05
N ARG A 88 -25.35 -48.51 -37.94
CA ARG A 88 -26.44 -47.68 -38.61
C ARG A 88 -27.17 -46.82 -37.54
N THR A 89 -27.53 -45.52 -37.66
CA THR A 89 -28.23 -44.64 -38.66
C THR A 89 -29.70 -45.02 -38.88
N ARG A 90 -30.72 -44.14 -38.81
CA ARG A 90 -30.81 -42.65 -38.72
C ARG A 90 -32.15 -42.28 -37.97
N GLU A 91 -32.86 -41.13 -37.99
CA GLU A 91 -32.97 -39.96 -38.89
C GLU A 91 -33.42 -38.65 -38.15
N THR A 92 -34.50 -37.96 -38.59
CA THR A 92 -35.00 -36.59 -38.28
C THR A 92 -36.33 -36.48 -37.51
N ALA A 93 -36.56 -35.35 -36.80
CA ALA A 93 -37.78 -34.49 -36.95
C ALA A 93 -37.67 -33.12 -36.20
N GLN A 94 -38.39 -32.10 -36.68
CA GLN A 94 -38.76 -30.83 -36.00
C GLN A 94 -40.32 -30.84 -35.81
N GLU A 95 -41.12 -29.88 -35.32
CA GLU A 95 -41.10 -28.40 -35.33
C GLU A 95 -42.31 -27.80 -34.55
N GLN A 96 -42.24 -26.54 -34.03
CA GLN A 96 -43.37 -25.64 -33.61
C GLN A 96 -44.39 -26.14 -32.53
N ALA A 97 -45.35 -25.38 -31.96
CA ALA A 97 -45.50 -23.95 -31.57
C ALA A 97 -46.67 -23.79 -30.54
N ALA A 98 -46.92 -22.58 -30.01
CA ALA A 98 -47.99 -22.27 -29.02
C ALA A 98 -49.34 -21.85 -29.68
N PRO A 99 -50.44 -21.66 -28.91
CA PRO A 99 -50.75 -20.32 -28.36
C PRO A 99 -51.38 -20.35 -26.92
N ALA A 100 -52.08 -19.28 -26.52
CA ALA A 100 -52.50 -18.96 -25.14
C ALA A 100 -54.00 -18.61 -25.02
N GLU A 101 -54.50 -18.40 -23.79
CA GLU A 101 -55.83 -17.83 -23.49
C GLU A 101 -55.80 -16.97 -22.19
N ALA A 102 -56.83 -16.15 -21.92
CA ALA A 102 -56.77 -15.09 -20.90
C ALA A 102 -58.13 -14.72 -20.24
N SER A 103 -58.09 -14.15 -19.03
CA SER A 103 -59.17 -13.47 -18.28
C SER A 103 -58.64 -13.00 -16.91
N ALA A 104 -59.17 -11.99 -16.21
CA ALA A 104 -60.09 -10.90 -16.55
C ALA A 104 -59.83 -9.69 -15.60
N GLU A 105 -60.56 -8.58 -15.79
CA GLU A 105 -60.30 -7.27 -15.16
C GLU A 105 -60.91 -7.09 -13.74
N ALA A 106 -60.35 -6.14 -12.98
CA ALA A 106 -61.06 -5.36 -11.95
C ALA A 106 -60.41 -3.97 -11.80
N THR A 107 -61.22 -2.93 -11.62
CA THR A 107 -60.83 -1.52 -11.74
C THR A 107 -61.16 -0.77 -10.44
N GLU A 108 -60.42 0.28 -10.07
CA GLU A 108 -61.03 1.59 -9.74
C GLU A 108 -60.07 2.80 -9.54
N THR A 109 -60.61 3.97 -9.92
CA THR A 109 -60.39 5.37 -9.48
C THR A 109 -58.99 5.96 -9.20
N ALA A 110 -58.53 6.67 -10.24
CA ALA A 110 -57.65 7.84 -10.29
C ALA A 110 -57.74 8.91 -9.17
N GLN A 111 -56.64 9.69 -9.05
CA GLN A 111 -56.73 11.16 -9.09
C GLN A 111 -55.46 11.80 -9.71
N GLU A 112 -55.60 12.96 -10.34
CA GLU A 112 -54.54 13.65 -11.09
C GLU A 112 -53.80 14.73 -10.29
N GLY A 113 -52.58 15.06 -10.72
CA GLY A 113 -51.74 16.10 -10.11
C GLY A 113 -50.53 16.45 -10.99
N GLY A 114 -50.79 17.09 -12.13
CA GLY A 114 -49.78 17.30 -13.18
C GLY A 114 -48.78 18.42 -12.90
N SER A 115 -47.52 18.21 -13.28
CA SER A 115 -46.58 19.28 -13.63
C SER A 115 -45.65 18.79 -14.76
N GLU A 116 -45.53 19.58 -15.82
CA GLU A 116 -44.86 19.14 -17.06
C GLU A 116 -43.33 19.34 -16.98
N GLU A 117 -42.55 18.25 -17.09
CA GLU A 117 -41.12 18.37 -17.41
C GLU A 117 -40.87 18.33 -18.93
N PRO A 118 -40.13 19.31 -19.51
CA PRO A 118 -39.80 19.30 -20.93
C PRO A 118 -38.84 18.14 -21.27
N ARG A 119 -39.27 17.24 -22.16
CA ARG A 119 -38.47 16.09 -22.61
C ARG A 119 -37.25 16.57 -23.42
N TYR A 120 -36.06 16.38 -22.87
CA TYR A 120 -34.80 16.66 -23.58
C TYR A 120 -34.37 15.48 -24.47
N GLU A 121 -34.30 15.70 -25.78
CA GLU A 121 -33.99 14.68 -26.80
C GLU A 121 -32.58 14.06 -26.71
N SER A 122 -31.70 14.57 -25.83
CA SER A 122 -30.38 13.98 -25.63
C SER A 122 -29.87 14.09 -24.19
N ARG A 123 -29.14 13.04 -23.75
CA ARG A 123 -28.47 13.00 -22.43
C ARG A 123 -27.48 14.16 -22.23
N SER A 124 -26.92 14.71 -23.31
CA SER A 124 -26.03 15.87 -23.30
C SER A 124 -26.78 17.20 -23.05
N ALA A 125 -28.00 17.36 -23.54
CA ALA A 125 -28.84 18.52 -23.24
C ALA A 125 -29.27 18.55 -21.76
N ALA A 126 -29.79 17.43 -21.25
CA ALA A 126 -30.20 17.30 -19.85
C ALA A 126 -29.05 17.60 -18.85
N ARG A 127 -27.81 17.23 -19.20
CA ARG A 127 -26.62 17.53 -18.40
C ARG A 127 -26.25 19.03 -18.37
N ARG A 128 -26.58 19.80 -19.42
CA ARG A 128 -26.39 21.27 -19.42
C ARG A 128 -27.48 21.96 -18.60
N ALA A 129 -28.74 21.54 -18.73
CA ALA A 129 -29.86 22.10 -17.95
C ALA A 129 -29.62 21.98 -16.43
N ARG A 130 -29.20 20.80 -15.95
CA ARG A 130 -28.84 20.60 -14.53
C ARG A 130 -27.65 21.47 -14.10
N ARG A 131 -26.64 21.67 -14.95
CA ARG A 131 -25.46 22.51 -14.64
C ARG A 131 -25.79 24.00 -14.50
N ASN A 132 -26.78 24.49 -15.25
CA ASN A 132 -27.24 25.88 -15.13
C ASN A 132 -28.14 26.08 -13.90
N ARG A 133 -29.05 25.14 -13.59
CA ARG A 133 -29.88 25.21 -12.37
C ARG A 133 -29.01 25.23 -11.09
N ALA A 134 -27.94 24.45 -11.06
CA ALA A 134 -26.93 24.44 -10.00
C ALA A 134 -26.06 25.72 -9.89
N ARG A 135 -26.26 26.72 -10.77
CA ARG A 135 -25.57 28.03 -10.75
C ARG A 135 -26.50 29.21 -10.41
N HIS A 136 -27.76 28.95 -10.07
CA HIS A 136 -28.68 29.97 -9.54
C HIS A 136 -29.21 29.64 -8.14
N GLY A 137 -29.31 28.37 -7.74
CA GLY A 137 -29.70 27.98 -6.39
C GLY A 137 -28.61 28.18 -5.31
N GLN A 138 -27.84 29.26 -5.38
CA GLN A 138 -26.73 29.54 -4.44
C GLN A 138 -26.51 31.04 -4.21
N ARG A 139 -27.60 31.81 -4.09
CA ARG A 139 -27.54 33.24 -3.73
C ARG A 139 -28.64 33.74 -2.78
N ASP A 140 -29.53 32.85 -2.31
CA ASP A 140 -30.65 33.18 -1.42
C ASP A 140 -30.68 32.24 -0.20
N GLN A 141 -29.92 32.58 0.84
CA GLN A 141 -30.11 32.15 2.24
C GLN A 141 -28.99 32.73 3.14
N GLU A 142 -29.26 33.87 3.78
CA GLU A 142 -28.63 34.24 5.05
C GLU A 142 -29.74 34.25 6.13
N PRO A 143 -29.58 33.56 7.27
CA PRO A 143 -30.57 33.55 8.33
C PRO A 143 -30.43 34.78 9.23
N GLY A 144 -31.55 35.40 9.59
CA GLY A 144 -31.57 36.52 10.54
C GLY A 144 -31.31 36.09 11.99
N GLN A 145 -30.80 37.03 12.78
CA GLN A 145 -30.75 36.97 14.25
C GLN A 145 -31.15 38.35 14.78
N ASP A 146 -32.03 38.41 15.78
CA ASP A 146 -32.20 39.60 16.61
C ASP A 146 -32.90 39.24 17.94
N GLN A 147 -32.76 40.12 18.93
CA GLN A 147 -33.15 39.98 20.36
C GLN A 147 -32.32 38.94 21.14
N GLN A 148 -31.88 39.19 22.37
CA GLN A 148 -31.97 40.36 23.29
C GLN A 148 -30.75 40.26 24.25
N GLU A 149 -30.28 41.24 25.04
CA GLU A 149 -30.78 42.50 25.62
C GLU A 149 -29.62 43.57 25.66
N GLN A 150 -29.67 44.82 26.18
CA GLN A 150 -30.70 45.70 26.77
C GLN A 150 -30.28 47.21 26.68
N ASN A 151 -31.26 48.13 26.64
CA ASN A 151 -31.37 49.35 27.47
C ASN A 151 -30.20 50.39 27.59
N GLN A 152 -30.37 51.58 26.99
CA GLN A 152 -30.82 52.78 27.75
C GLN A 152 -31.22 54.00 26.88
N GLN A 153 -32.38 54.59 27.25
CA GLN A 153 -32.80 56.01 27.07
C GLN A 153 -33.02 56.53 25.61
N HIS A 154 -34.26 56.89 25.22
CA HIS A 154 -34.92 58.21 25.37
C HIS A 154 -34.33 59.34 24.48
N SER A 155 -35.08 60.17 23.75
CA SER A 155 -36.54 60.23 23.45
C SER A 155 -36.82 61.31 22.38
N GLN A 156 -37.96 61.23 21.67
CA GLN A 156 -38.65 62.35 20.97
C GLN A 156 -37.92 63.02 19.77
N ASP A 157 -38.55 63.68 18.77
CA ASP A 157 -39.95 63.70 18.31
C ASP A 157 -40.03 64.02 16.78
N SER A 158 -41.18 63.71 16.17
CA SER A 158 -41.92 64.36 15.06
C SER A 158 -41.27 65.12 13.86
N THR A 159 -41.96 64.95 12.71
CA THR A 159 -42.22 65.91 11.61
C THR A 159 -41.13 66.34 10.59
N ALA A 160 -41.29 65.79 9.37
CA ALA A 160 -41.68 66.49 8.12
C ALA A 160 -40.86 67.67 7.50
N ALA A 161 -40.39 67.39 6.27
CA ALA A 161 -40.53 68.19 5.04
C ALA A 161 -39.61 69.41 4.69
N GLN A 162 -39.14 69.34 3.43
CA GLN A 162 -38.88 70.41 2.44
C GLN A 162 -37.62 71.32 2.46
N GLU A 163 -37.21 71.62 1.21
CA GLU A 163 -36.42 72.77 0.68
C GLU A 163 -34.96 72.97 1.15
N GLN A 164 -33.96 72.81 0.27
CA GLN A 164 -33.46 73.76 -0.77
C GLN A 164 -32.94 75.11 -0.22
N PRO A 165 -32.00 75.79 -0.92
CA PRO A 165 -30.75 75.29 -1.52
C PRO A 165 -29.58 76.27 -1.22
N ARG A 166 -28.38 76.04 -1.76
CA ARG A 166 -27.50 77.15 -2.22
C ARG A 166 -26.45 76.70 -3.24
N GLN A 167 -26.32 77.48 -4.30
CA GLN A 167 -25.26 77.42 -5.30
C GLN A 167 -24.25 78.54 -5.00
N GLU A 168 -23.00 78.37 -5.43
CA GLU A 168 -22.23 79.33 -6.24
C GLU A 168 -21.07 78.50 -6.88
N ARG A 169 -20.93 78.41 -8.21
CA ARG A 169 -20.50 79.41 -9.23
C ARG A 169 -18.98 79.42 -9.45
N THR A 170 -18.42 79.46 -10.66
CA THR A 170 -18.89 79.06 -12.03
C THR A 170 -17.71 79.16 -13.02
N GLN A 171 -17.71 78.35 -14.10
CA GLN A 171 -17.22 78.70 -15.48
C GLN A 171 -15.69 78.98 -15.66
N GLU A 172 -15.04 78.84 -16.83
CA GLU A 172 -15.28 78.25 -18.18
C GLU A 172 -13.89 78.07 -18.87
N GLN A 173 -13.58 77.83 -20.15
CA GLN A 173 -14.19 77.68 -21.52
C GLN A 173 -13.09 76.93 -22.36
N GLU A 174 -13.21 76.37 -23.57
CA GLU A 174 -14.31 76.04 -24.52
C GLU A 174 -13.85 74.85 -25.44
N GLN A 175 -14.19 74.86 -26.74
CA GLN A 175 -13.79 73.96 -27.85
C GLN A 175 -13.74 74.83 -29.15
N PRO A 176 -13.83 74.37 -30.44
CA PRO A 176 -13.81 73.02 -31.05
C PRO A 176 -13.03 72.84 -32.39
N GLN A 177 -13.10 71.63 -32.98
CA GLN A 177 -13.03 71.30 -34.44
C GLN A 177 -11.67 71.42 -35.19
N ASP A 178 -11.32 70.62 -36.23
CA ASP A 178 -11.92 69.39 -36.85
C ASP A 178 -10.87 68.60 -37.72
N SER A 179 -11.26 67.40 -38.20
CA SER A 179 -10.88 66.70 -39.47
C SER A 179 -9.85 65.55 -39.48
N GLY A 180 -10.14 64.48 -40.27
CA GLY A 180 -9.17 63.49 -40.80
C GLY A 180 -9.50 61.98 -40.63
N GLN A 181 -9.81 61.27 -41.73
CA GLN A 181 -10.05 59.80 -41.82
C GLN A 181 -8.73 58.97 -41.78
N ASP A 182 -8.64 57.65 -41.58
CA ASP A 182 -9.33 56.46 -42.19
C ASP A 182 -9.27 55.20 -41.26
N GLN A 183 -10.25 54.29 -41.22
CA GLN A 183 -10.48 53.05 -42.03
C GLN A 183 -9.34 51.99 -42.04
N GLN A 184 -9.58 50.65 -41.99
CA GLN A 184 -10.73 49.80 -41.56
C GLN A 184 -10.27 48.32 -41.40
N GLU A 185 -11.17 47.44 -40.91
CA GLU A 185 -11.32 45.97 -41.18
C GLU A 185 -11.26 44.97 -40.00
N GLN A 186 -11.97 43.85 -40.19
CA GLN A 186 -12.15 42.71 -39.27
C GLN A 186 -12.03 41.40 -40.06
N GLY A 187 -11.72 40.27 -39.39
CA GLY A 187 -11.77 38.94 -40.03
C GLY A 187 -11.86 37.79 -39.03
N GLN A 188 -12.69 36.78 -39.30
CA GLN A 188 -12.96 35.66 -38.39
C GLN A 188 -13.10 34.31 -39.13
N GLN A 189 -12.62 33.22 -38.50
CA GLN A 189 -13.11 31.82 -38.67
C GLN A 189 -12.89 31.16 -40.07
N GLN A 190 -12.99 29.84 -40.33
CA GLN A 190 -13.16 28.63 -39.49
C GLN A 190 -12.55 27.36 -40.17
N ARG A 191 -12.12 26.37 -39.36
CA ARG A 191 -12.01 24.89 -39.59
C ARG A 191 -11.89 24.24 -41.00
N GLY A 192 -10.93 23.31 -41.18
CA GLY A 192 -11.00 22.27 -42.24
C GLY A 192 -9.93 21.13 -42.26
N GLN A 193 -10.26 19.95 -41.74
CA GLN A 193 -9.78 18.54 -41.98
C GLN A 193 -8.34 18.16 -42.48
N ARG A 194 -7.78 17.10 -41.83
CA ARG A 194 -7.05 15.89 -42.34
C ARG A 194 -5.86 16.06 -43.34
N GLU A 195 -4.69 15.41 -43.16
CA GLU A 195 -4.50 13.95 -43.26
C GLU A 195 -3.17 13.38 -42.64
N GLN A 196 -3.19 12.05 -42.43
CA GLN A 196 -2.14 10.98 -42.41
C GLN A 196 -0.69 11.20 -41.87
N ARG A 197 -0.14 10.14 -41.25
CA ARG A 197 1.24 10.05 -40.71
C ARG A 197 1.69 8.59 -40.55
N GLU A 198 2.70 8.14 -41.30
CA GLU A 198 3.57 6.94 -41.12
C GLU A 198 4.50 6.86 -42.36
N GLN A 199 5.68 6.20 -42.46
CA GLN A 199 6.52 5.31 -41.63
C GLN A 199 8.01 5.65 -41.92
N ARG A 200 8.93 5.75 -40.94
CA ARG A 200 9.84 4.69 -40.42
C ARG A 200 10.83 4.05 -41.43
N SER A 201 12.14 4.38 -41.34
CA SER A 201 13.25 3.41 -41.42
C SER A 201 14.68 3.97 -41.17
N GLN A 202 15.44 3.30 -40.28
CA GLN A 202 16.81 2.75 -40.45
C GLN A 202 18.02 3.65 -40.85
N ARG A 203 19.31 3.27 -40.64
CA ARG A 203 19.98 2.44 -39.59
C ARG A 203 21.53 2.52 -39.75
N GLY A 204 22.20 3.42 -39.02
CA GLY A 204 23.58 3.31 -38.48
C GLY A 204 24.81 3.08 -39.39
N GLN A 205 25.87 3.87 -39.15
CA GLN A 205 27.32 3.59 -39.33
C GLN A 205 28.08 4.75 -38.63
N ARG A 206 29.19 4.56 -37.89
CA ARG A 206 30.60 4.48 -38.36
C ARG A 206 30.90 5.48 -39.50
N GLY A 207 31.87 6.39 -39.43
CA GLY A 207 32.87 6.70 -38.40
C GLY A 207 34.14 7.28 -39.06
N ASP A 208 35.12 7.66 -38.23
CA ASP A 208 36.50 8.04 -38.61
C ASP A 208 36.72 9.41 -39.30
N GLN A 209 38.00 9.78 -39.41
CA GLN A 209 38.59 10.96 -40.09
C GLN A 209 38.31 12.33 -39.40
N ARG A 210 39.29 13.13 -38.93
CA ARG A 210 40.75 13.24 -39.21
C ARG A 210 41.06 13.35 -40.72
N GLU A 211 41.59 14.45 -41.24
CA GLU A 211 42.70 15.22 -40.69
C GLU A 211 42.92 16.56 -41.44
N GLN A 212 43.87 17.37 -40.95
CA GLN A 212 44.65 18.37 -41.70
C GLN A 212 43.93 19.37 -42.63
N ARG A 213 44.00 20.66 -42.25
CA ARG A 213 44.99 21.53 -42.90
C ARG A 213 45.40 22.70 -42.01
N GLU A 214 46.69 23.02 -42.08
CA GLU A 214 47.35 24.01 -41.25
C GLU A 214 47.92 25.15 -42.10
N GLN A 215 48.14 26.31 -41.47
CA GLN A 215 49.04 27.39 -41.88
C GLN A 215 48.87 28.04 -43.28
N ARG A 216 48.53 29.34 -43.26
CA ARG A 216 49.40 30.38 -43.82
C ARG A 216 49.10 31.75 -43.22
N SER A 217 50.14 32.50 -42.89
CA SER A 217 50.08 33.89 -42.45
C SER A 217 50.07 34.85 -43.65
N ASP A 218 49.54 36.06 -43.47
CA ASP A 218 50.37 37.28 -43.52
C ASP A 218 49.70 38.44 -42.74
N ASN A 219 50.37 39.58 -42.68
CA ASN A 219 50.10 40.74 -41.82
C ASN A 219 49.06 41.73 -42.38
N GLY A 220 48.60 42.64 -41.51
CA GLY A 220 47.80 43.81 -41.88
C GLY A 220 47.55 44.72 -40.67
N ASP A 221 48.22 45.87 -40.62
CA ASP A 221 48.19 46.80 -39.48
C ASP A 221 46.88 47.61 -39.34
N GLY A 222 46.58 48.06 -38.11
CA GLY A 222 45.45 48.96 -37.82
C GLY A 222 45.46 49.51 -36.38
N GLU A 223 45.79 50.79 -36.21
CA GLU A 223 45.86 51.45 -34.90
C GLU A 223 44.46 51.78 -34.31
N GLY A 224 44.23 51.56 -33.00
CA GLY A 224 42.86 51.52 -32.43
C GLY A 224 42.51 52.27 -31.13
N ARG A 225 43.47 52.67 -30.27
CA ARG A 225 43.30 53.51 -29.04
C ARG A 225 42.31 53.07 -27.92
N ARG A 226 42.76 53.25 -26.65
CA ARG A 226 42.02 53.22 -25.35
C ARG A 226 41.60 51.81 -24.84
N GLY A 227 41.62 51.51 -23.54
CA GLY A 227 42.03 52.34 -22.39
C GLY A 227 42.23 51.55 -21.08
N ARG A 228 43.22 51.98 -20.28
CA ARG A 228 43.69 51.40 -19.00
C ARG A 228 42.58 51.10 -17.97
N ARG A 229 42.63 49.93 -17.30
CA ARG A 229 42.59 49.74 -15.82
C ARG A 229 42.60 48.25 -15.41
N ASN A 230 43.75 47.72 -14.96
CA ASN A 230 43.85 46.68 -13.92
C ASN A 230 45.32 46.37 -13.54
N ARG A 231 45.92 47.15 -12.63
CA ARG A 231 47.19 46.83 -11.95
C ARG A 231 47.26 47.51 -10.57
N ARG A 232 46.69 46.88 -9.53
CA ARG A 232 47.08 47.09 -8.13
C ARG A 232 46.85 45.79 -7.34
N ASN A 233 47.89 45.39 -6.60
CA ASN A 233 48.00 44.29 -5.61
C ASN A 233 49.00 43.17 -5.96
N ARG A 234 50.28 43.56 -6.07
CA ARG A 234 51.47 42.70 -5.87
C ARG A 234 52.64 43.55 -5.35
N ARG A 235 52.75 43.71 -4.03
CA ARG A 235 53.96 44.11 -3.27
C ARG A 235 53.66 43.86 -1.78
N GLY A 236 54.64 43.31 -1.04
CA GLY A 236 54.45 42.84 0.34
C GLY A 236 54.90 41.39 0.55
N ARG A 237 56.18 41.09 0.31
CA ARG A 237 56.84 39.85 0.76
C ARG A 237 58.23 40.15 1.33
N ALA A 238 58.20 40.75 2.51
CA ALA A 238 59.23 40.79 3.54
C ALA A 238 58.48 41.19 4.82
N GLY A 239 58.73 40.63 5.99
CA GLY A 239 59.76 39.65 6.35
C GLY A 239 60.22 39.98 7.75
N ASP A 240 59.61 39.35 8.76
CA ASP A 240 59.91 39.57 10.17
C ASP A 240 59.81 38.23 10.92
N GLN A 241 60.56 38.10 12.01
CA GLN A 241 60.93 36.82 12.60
C GLN A 241 61.23 36.93 14.11
N HIS A 242 60.18 37.14 14.91
CA HIS A 242 60.07 36.84 16.34
C HIS A 242 58.74 36.09 16.52
N ASP A 243 58.66 34.93 17.16
CA ASP A 243 58.94 34.62 18.58
C ASP A 243 58.00 35.38 19.56
N GLY A 244 57.44 34.62 20.50
CA GLY A 244 56.25 35.01 21.29
C GLY A 244 55.15 33.94 21.18
N GLY A 245 55.04 33.07 22.19
CA GLY A 245 54.12 31.92 22.18
C GLY A 245 52.75 32.16 22.83
N GLN A 246 51.99 31.07 22.98
CA GLN A 246 50.81 30.93 23.86
C GLN A 246 49.57 31.81 23.54
N GLN A 247 48.99 31.69 22.33
CA GLN A 247 47.61 32.18 22.10
C GLN A 247 46.86 31.45 20.97
N GLN A 248 46.59 30.14 21.15
CA GLN A 248 45.64 29.40 20.29
C GLN A 248 45.11 28.08 20.90
N HIS A 249 44.84 28.06 22.20
CA HIS A 249 44.27 26.89 22.91
C HIS A 249 43.14 27.26 23.92
N GLN A 250 42.43 28.38 23.71
CA GLN A 250 41.31 28.80 24.58
C GLN A 250 39.90 28.67 23.95
N ASP A 251 39.77 28.55 22.62
CA ASP A 251 38.48 28.39 21.93
C ASP A 251 37.82 27.00 22.08
N GLN A 252 38.28 26.17 23.03
CA GLN A 252 37.70 24.86 23.35
C GLN A 252 37.16 24.75 24.79
N GLN A 253 37.14 25.84 25.56
CA GLN A 253 36.69 25.85 26.97
C GLN A 253 35.55 26.83 27.28
N GLN A 254 34.97 27.49 26.27
CA GLN A 254 33.77 28.33 26.40
C GLN A 254 32.70 27.95 25.36
N ASP A 255 32.04 26.80 25.56
CA ASP A 255 30.86 26.41 24.74
C ASP A 255 29.99 25.31 25.39
N SER A 256 30.16 25.05 26.70
CA SER A 256 29.50 23.99 27.45
C SER A 256 28.26 24.44 28.24
N SER A 257 28.04 25.75 28.37
CA SER A 257 26.91 26.35 29.12
C SER A 257 25.54 26.13 28.47
N ASP A 258 25.51 26.00 27.14
CA ASP A 258 24.29 26.05 26.33
C ASP A 258 23.85 24.65 25.84
N LEU A 259 24.58 23.61 26.26
CA LEU A 259 24.28 22.21 25.95
C LEU A 259 23.22 21.66 26.89
N HIS A 260 22.10 21.25 26.32
CA HIS A 260 20.99 20.62 27.04
C HIS A 260 20.92 19.13 26.69
N ASP A 261 20.52 18.28 27.62
CA ASP A 261 20.30 16.86 27.34
C ASP A 261 18.97 16.66 26.59
N VAL A 262 18.95 15.76 25.61
CA VAL A 262 17.75 15.41 24.83
C VAL A 262 17.65 13.89 24.65
N ALA A 263 16.41 13.39 24.64
CA ALA A 263 16.06 12.02 24.30
C ALA A 263 14.95 12.00 23.24
N GLY A 264 14.92 10.96 22.40
CA GLY A 264 13.86 10.77 21.41
C GLY A 264 14.19 9.68 20.39
N ILE A 265 13.40 9.57 19.32
CA ILE A 265 13.58 8.54 18.29
C ILE A 265 14.19 9.16 17.03
N LEU A 266 15.28 8.60 16.52
CA LEU A 266 15.91 9.05 15.27
C LEU A 266 15.03 8.68 14.07
N ASP A 267 14.60 9.70 13.35
CA ASP A 267 13.93 9.63 12.07
C ASP A 267 14.86 10.15 10.95
N ILE A 268 14.91 9.44 9.82
CA ILE A 268 15.77 9.76 8.67
C ILE A 268 14.86 9.95 7.47
N VAL A 269 14.34 11.17 7.33
CA VAL A 269 13.36 11.56 6.32
C VAL A 269 13.96 11.50 4.91
N ASP A 270 15.22 11.91 4.78
CA ASP A 270 15.93 11.98 3.51
C ASP A 270 17.41 11.63 3.71
N SER A 271 18.10 11.31 2.61
CA SER A 271 19.56 11.05 2.60
C SER A 271 20.42 12.19 3.17
N ASN A 272 19.86 13.39 3.33
CA ASN A 272 20.50 14.60 3.86
C ASN A 272 19.74 15.24 5.03
N VAL A 273 18.63 14.66 5.51
CA VAL A 273 17.77 15.28 6.54
C VAL A 273 17.30 14.23 7.53
N ALA A 274 17.67 14.42 8.80
CA ALA A 274 17.31 13.55 9.91
C ALA A 274 17.05 14.35 11.18
N PHE A 275 16.15 13.83 12.02
CA PHE A 275 15.69 14.48 13.24
C PHE A 275 15.56 13.45 14.38
N VAL A 276 15.93 13.82 15.60
CA VAL A 276 15.43 13.13 16.80
C VAL A 276 14.04 13.69 17.08
N ARG A 277 13.02 12.83 16.96
CA ARG A 277 11.63 13.12 17.34
C ARG A 277 11.52 13.13 18.86
N THR A 278 11.25 14.29 19.45
CA THR A 278 11.27 14.48 20.91
C THR A 278 9.91 14.27 21.56
N THR A 279 8.81 14.45 20.80
CA THR A 279 7.42 14.30 21.29
C THR A 279 6.74 13.03 20.77
N GLY A 280 7.49 11.93 20.64
CA GLY A 280 6.98 10.64 20.14
C GLY A 280 7.31 10.40 18.66
N TYR A 281 6.31 10.08 17.84
CA TYR A 281 6.49 9.66 16.43
C TYR A 281 6.06 10.71 15.40
N HIS A 282 5.43 11.81 15.82
CA HIS A 282 5.04 12.91 14.95
C HIS A 282 6.18 13.92 14.82
N ALA A 283 6.24 14.62 13.68
CA ALA A 283 7.14 15.75 13.51
C ALA A 283 6.71 16.93 14.40
N SER A 284 7.67 17.56 15.07
CA SER A 284 7.45 18.63 16.04
C SER A 284 8.44 19.78 15.86
N PRO A 285 8.07 21.05 16.10
CA PRO A 285 9.03 22.16 16.18
C PRO A 285 10.06 21.99 17.31
N ALA A 286 9.81 21.07 18.26
CA ALA A 286 10.75 20.69 19.33
C ALA A 286 11.74 19.58 18.92
N ASP A 287 11.71 19.11 17.67
CA ASP A 287 12.63 18.08 17.17
C ASP A 287 14.06 18.63 17.01
N VAL A 288 15.04 17.73 17.15
CA VAL A 288 16.46 18.10 17.07
C VAL A 288 17.07 17.58 15.77
N PHE A 289 17.61 18.49 14.94
CA PHE A 289 18.29 18.15 13.70
C PHE A 289 19.59 17.39 13.96
N VAL A 290 19.82 16.30 13.21
CA VAL A 290 20.99 15.43 13.37
C VAL A 290 21.89 15.51 12.13
N PRO A 291 23.13 16.01 12.25
CA PRO A 291 24.07 16.03 11.13
C PRO A 291 24.41 14.62 10.62
N ASN A 292 24.39 14.42 9.31
CA ASN A 292 24.76 13.15 8.64
C ASN A 292 26.10 12.55 9.11
N GLN A 293 27.08 13.39 9.42
CA GLN A 293 28.39 12.95 9.92
C GLN A 293 28.29 12.33 11.33
N LEU A 294 27.38 12.82 12.17
CA LEU A 294 27.11 12.27 13.50
C LEU A 294 26.42 10.91 13.39
N ILE A 295 25.41 10.77 12.52
CA ILE A 295 24.74 9.48 12.24
C ILE A 295 25.75 8.42 11.80
N ARG A 296 26.56 8.74 10.79
CA ARG A 296 27.58 7.81 10.25
C ARG A 296 28.66 7.46 11.26
N ARG A 297 29.15 8.43 12.04
CA ARG A 297 30.15 8.20 13.10
C ARG A 297 29.61 7.36 14.27
N SER A 298 28.35 7.56 14.64
CA SER A 298 27.70 6.88 15.76
C SER A 298 26.99 5.58 15.36
N GLY A 299 27.03 5.17 14.08
CA GLY A 299 26.43 3.91 13.60
C GLY A 299 24.90 3.89 13.63
N LEU A 300 24.26 5.06 13.72
CA LEU A 300 22.82 5.16 13.98
C LEU A 300 21.98 4.81 12.74
N ARG A 301 20.80 4.25 13.00
CA ARG A 301 19.77 3.88 12.02
C ARG A 301 18.43 4.49 12.43
N ALA A 302 17.50 4.65 11.49
CA ALA A 302 16.15 5.09 11.80
C ALA A 302 15.49 4.17 12.85
N GLY A 303 14.63 4.73 13.71
CA GLY A 303 14.03 4.02 14.85
C GLY A 303 14.94 3.86 16.08
N ASP A 304 16.20 4.30 16.03
CA ASP A 304 17.08 4.27 17.21
C ASP A 304 16.58 5.29 18.26
N ALA A 305 16.37 4.83 19.49
CA ALA A 305 16.13 5.73 20.62
C ALA A 305 17.48 6.33 21.02
N VAL A 306 17.66 7.62 20.76
CA VAL A 306 18.92 8.35 20.91
C VAL A 306 18.82 9.23 22.17
N THR A 307 19.87 9.20 22.99
CA THR A 307 20.13 10.25 23.99
C THR A 307 21.41 10.99 23.65
N GLY A 308 21.51 12.27 23.98
CA GLY A 308 22.69 13.08 23.69
C GLY A 308 22.48 14.55 23.99
N LYS A 309 23.42 15.40 23.59
CA LYS A 309 23.42 16.83 23.91
C LYS A 309 23.08 17.70 22.71
N VAL A 310 22.09 18.57 22.88
CA VAL A 310 21.63 19.55 21.88
C VAL A 310 22.16 20.93 22.20
N ARG A 311 22.62 21.66 21.18
CA ARG A 311 22.96 23.08 21.28
C ARG A 311 21.73 23.95 21.04
N MET A 312 21.34 24.72 22.05
CA MET A 312 20.31 25.75 21.90
C MET A 312 20.83 26.92 21.04
N GLY A 313 19.94 27.63 20.34
CA GLY A 313 20.26 28.85 19.60
C GLY A 313 21.04 28.67 18.30
N GLY A 314 21.97 27.71 18.22
CA GLY A 314 22.80 27.41 17.03
C GLY A 314 22.11 26.65 15.89
N GLY A 315 20.79 26.50 15.94
CA GLY A 315 20.01 25.63 15.06
C GLY A 315 20.06 25.95 13.56
N GLN A 316 19.91 24.91 12.72
CA GLN A 316 19.85 25.03 11.25
C GLN A 316 18.41 25.20 10.75
N THR A 317 18.23 25.97 9.67
CA THR A 317 16.91 26.24 9.09
C THR A 317 16.56 25.25 7.98
N HIS A 318 15.77 24.22 8.31
CA HIS A 318 15.28 23.20 7.39
C HIS A 318 13.84 23.47 6.93
N GLY A 319 13.44 22.82 5.83
CA GLY A 319 12.15 23.02 5.16
C GLY A 319 12.23 23.99 3.97
N GLN A 320 11.18 24.00 3.14
CA GLN A 320 11.14 24.70 1.85
C GLN A 320 10.02 25.75 1.83
N GLY A 321 10.26 26.90 1.18
CA GLY A 321 9.28 27.99 1.08
C GLY A 321 8.85 28.51 2.46
N ARG A 322 7.53 28.58 2.69
CA ARG A 322 6.92 29.01 3.97
C ARG A 322 7.20 28.05 5.14
N ASN A 323 7.60 26.80 4.88
CA ASN A 323 7.81 25.79 5.92
C ASN A 323 9.26 25.77 6.43
N ARG A 324 10.03 26.86 6.23
CA ARG A 324 11.36 27.02 6.82
C ARG A 324 11.25 27.22 8.34
N GLN A 325 11.71 26.24 9.11
CA GLN A 325 11.80 26.30 10.57
C GLN A 325 13.24 26.08 11.03
N LYS A 326 13.63 26.73 12.13
CA LYS A 326 14.96 26.63 12.71
C LYS A 326 14.94 25.57 13.83
N TYR A 327 15.59 24.43 13.58
CA TYR A 327 15.64 23.31 14.51
C TYR A 327 16.97 23.32 15.28
N ASN A 328 16.93 23.06 16.58
CA ASN A 328 18.16 22.92 17.38
C ASN A 328 19.00 21.74 16.88
N GLN A 329 20.32 21.77 17.09
CA GLN A 329 21.24 20.78 16.49
C GLN A 329 21.87 19.85 17.53
N LEU A 330 21.86 18.55 17.26
CA LEU A 330 22.54 17.54 18.08
C LEU A 330 24.06 17.64 17.93
N VAL A 331 24.77 17.67 19.05
CA VAL A 331 26.24 17.83 19.13
C VAL A 331 26.92 16.51 19.48
N SER A 332 26.46 15.87 20.55
CA SER A 332 26.88 14.51 20.97
C SER A 332 25.72 13.53 20.89
N VAL A 333 26.07 12.25 20.79
CA VAL A 333 25.18 11.13 21.10
C VAL A 333 25.88 10.38 22.23
N ASP A 334 25.12 10.09 23.28
CA ASP A 334 25.66 9.57 24.53
C ASP A 334 25.28 8.07 24.65
N THR A 335 24.04 7.69 24.33
CA THR A 335 23.63 6.28 24.14
C THR A 335 22.68 6.10 22.94
N ALA A 336 22.61 4.87 22.42
CA ALA A 336 21.67 4.47 21.38
C ALA A 336 20.97 3.15 21.77
N ASN A 337 19.64 3.19 21.88
CA ASN A 337 18.80 2.11 22.43
C ASN A 337 19.22 1.63 23.84
N GLY A 338 19.82 2.52 24.64
CA GLY A 338 20.38 2.21 25.96
C GLY A 338 21.75 1.52 25.94
N LEU A 339 22.34 1.29 24.77
CA LEU A 339 23.71 0.77 24.62
C LEU A 339 24.70 1.92 24.40
N SER A 340 25.98 1.68 24.70
CA SER A 340 27.06 2.59 24.29
C SER A 340 27.18 2.65 22.77
N LEU A 341 27.81 3.70 22.24
CA LEU A 341 27.98 3.87 20.79
C LEU A 341 28.79 2.73 20.14
N ASP A 342 29.79 2.18 20.83
CA ASP A 342 30.64 1.14 20.26
C ASP A 342 29.92 -0.22 20.21
N GLU A 343 29.10 -0.55 21.20
CA GLU A 343 28.18 -1.69 21.16
C GLU A 343 27.09 -1.50 20.09
N ALA A 344 26.51 -0.30 20.01
CA ALA A 344 25.43 0.03 19.07
C ALA A 344 25.87 -0.03 17.60
N ARG A 345 27.16 0.19 17.30
CA ARG A 345 27.76 -0.06 15.97
C ARG A 345 27.86 -1.55 15.63
N ASN A 346 28.17 -2.40 16.62
CA ASN A 346 28.44 -3.83 16.44
C ASN A 346 27.16 -4.69 16.39
N ARG A 347 26.00 -4.15 16.80
CA ARG A 347 24.71 -4.86 16.73
C ARG A 347 24.36 -5.24 15.28
N PRO A 348 23.74 -6.42 15.04
CA PRO A 348 23.43 -6.91 13.70
C PRO A 348 22.47 -6.01 12.92
N ASP A 349 22.33 -6.31 11.64
CA ASP A 349 21.41 -5.64 10.71
C ASP A 349 20.17 -6.51 10.52
N PHE A 350 18.99 -5.99 10.84
CA PHE A 350 17.72 -6.71 10.69
C PHE A 350 17.52 -7.32 9.29
N ALA A 351 18.06 -6.70 8.24
CA ALA A 351 17.96 -7.21 6.87
C ALA A 351 18.84 -8.45 6.60
N LYS A 352 19.83 -8.73 7.45
CA LYS A 352 20.81 -9.83 7.31
C LYS A 352 20.55 -11.02 8.24
N LEU A 353 19.64 -10.88 9.21
CA LEU A 353 19.31 -11.92 10.18
C LEU A 353 18.46 -13.04 9.55
N THR A 354 18.79 -14.30 9.84
CA THR A 354 18.10 -15.48 9.28
C THR A 354 16.63 -15.52 9.71
N PRO A 355 15.66 -15.47 8.78
CA PRO A 355 14.25 -15.59 9.12
C PRO A 355 13.85 -17.06 9.32
N LEU A 356 13.24 -17.36 10.46
CA LEU A 356 12.68 -18.68 10.76
C LEU A 356 11.14 -18.65 10.78
N TYR A 357 10.54 -19.85 10.80
CA TYR A 357 9.15 -20.00 11.22
C TYR A 357 9.01 -19.73 12.73
N PRO A 358 7.88 -19.20 13.20
CA PRO A 358 7.57 -19.14 14.62
C PRO A 358 7.57 -20.54 15.26
N ASN A 359 8.30 -20.68 16.37
CA ASN A 359 8.47 -21.94 17.12
C ASN A 359 8.20 -21.80 18.63
N GLN A 360 8.02 -20.57 19.14
CA GLN A 360 7.55 -20.29 20.50
C GLN A 360 6.16 -19.64 20.41
N ARG A 361 5.16 -20.25 21.06
CA ARG A 361 3.78 -19.76 21.08
C ARG A 361 3.59 -18.60 22.06
N LEU A 362 2.89 -17.55 21.61
CA LEU A 362 2.29 -16.53 22.46
C LEU A 362 0.92 -17.07 22.91
N ARG A 363 0.79 -17.45 24.19
CA ARG A 363 -0.48 -17.94 24.74
C ARG A 363 -1.37 -16.75 25.10
N LEU A 364 -2.63 -16.80 24.70
CA LEU A 364 -3.59 -15.70 24.88
C LEU A 364 -4.65 -16.01 25.95
N GLU A 365 -4.89 -17.28 26.27
CA GLU A 365 -5.76 -17.70 27.38
C GLU A 365 -5.37 -17.02 28.72
N THR A 366 -6.33 -16.36 29.38
CA THR A 366 -6.14 -15.60 30.63
C THR A 366 -7.28 -15.89 31.62
N ASP A 367 -8.25 -14.98 31.84
CA ASP A 367 -9.45 -15.28 32.65
C ASP A 367 -10.35 -16.26 31.85
N PRO A 368 -10.86 -17.35 32.46
CA PRO A 368 -11.76 -18.31 31.81
C PRO A 368 -12.98 -17.71 31.11
N LYS A 369 -13.43 -16.52 31.55
CA LYS A 369 -14.54 -15.73 30.98
C LYS A 369 -14.17 -15.02 29.66
N ILE A 370 -12.89 -14.77 29.40
CA ILE A 370 -12.41 -14.11 28.17
C ILE A 370 -12.35 -15.16 27.05
N LEU A 371 -13.54 -15.54 26.58
CA LEU A 371 -13.69 -16.56 25.54
C LEU A 371 -13.03 -16.14 24.21
N THR A 372 -12.87 -14.84 23.96
CA THR A 372 -12.16 -14.30 22.80
C THR A 372 -10.77 -14.90 22.64
N THR A 373 -9.94 -14.84 23.68
CA THR A 373 -8.55 -15.30 23.59
C THR A 373 -8.48 -16.82 23.57
N ARG A 374 -9.32 -17.49 24.38
CA ARG A 374 -9.48 -18.95 24.40
C ARG A 374 -9.85 -19.52 23.02
N VAL A 375 -10.74 -18.86 22.28
CA VAL A 375 -11.11 -19.25 20.91
C VAL A 375 -9.94 -19.02 19.94
N ILE A 376 -9.22 -17.89 20.03
CA ILE A 376 -8.08 -17.61 19.14
C ILE A 376 -6.97 -18.65 19.36
N ASP A 377 -6.64 -18.98 20.62
CA ASP A 377 -5.63 -19.99 20.97
C ASP A 377 -5.94 -21.40 20.44
N LEU A 378 -7.19 -21.68 20.07
CA LEU A 378 -7.62 -22.95 19.48
C LEU A 378 -7.71 -22.86 17.95
N ILE A 379 -8.24 -21.77 17.40
CA ILE A 379 -8.48 -21.69 15.95
C ILE A 379 -7.23 -21.20 15.21
N MET A 380 -6.59 -20.13 15.69
CA MET A 380 -5.40 -19.50 15.11
C MET A 380 -4.32 -19.26 16.19
N PRO A 381 -3.54 -20.28 16.58
CA PRO A 381 -2.40 -20.11 17.48
C PRO A 381 -1.40 -19.09 16.94
N ILE A 382 -0.95 -18.15 17.77
CA ILE A 382 0.01 -17.10 17.38
C ILE A 382 1.39 -17.45 17.93
N GLY A 383 2.42 -17.40 17.08
CA GLY A 383 3.82 -17.55 17.50
C GLY A 383 4.58 -16.23 17.57
N LYS A 384 5.70 -16.25 18.30
CA LYS A 384 6.75 -15.23 18.23
C LYS A 384 7.31 -15.19 16.80
N GLY A 385 7.09 -14.08 16.11
CA GLY A 385 7.44 -13.89 14.70
C GLY A 385 6.29 -14.03 13.71
N GLN A 386 5.02 -14.15 14.16
CA GLN A 386 3.87 -14.31 13.27
C GLN A 386 3.60 -13.08 12.39
N ARG A 387 3.10 -13.32 11.17
CA ARG A 387 2.43 -12.34 10.31
C ARG A 387 0.93 -12.65 10.28
N ALA A 388 0.21 -12.23 11.30
CA ALA A 388 -1.22 -12.50 11.45
C ALA A 388 -2.09 -11.39 10.85
N LEU A 389 -3.18 -11.78 10.20
CA LEU A 389 -4.20 -10.87 9.66
C LEU A 389 -5.55 -11.13 10.34
N ILE A 390 -6.12 -10.11 10.99
CA ILE A 390 -7.49 -10.14 11.52
C ILE A 390 -8.41 -9.55 10.44
N VAL A 391 -9.09 -10.43 9.72
CA VAL A 391 -9.92 -10.09 8.55
C VAL A 391 -11.33 -9.78 9.03
N SER A 392 -11.67 -8.49 9.12
CA SER A 392 -12.90 -8.01 9.75
C SER A 392 -13.77 -7.23 8.77
N PRO A 393 -15.05 -7.57 8.60
CA PRO A 393 -16.04 -6.61 8.10
C PRO A 393 -16.29 -5.53 9.18
N PRO A 394 -16.86 -4.36 8.81
CA PRO A 394 -17.19 -3.31 9.77
C PRO A 394 -18.13 -3.81 10.88
N LYS A 395 -17.93 -3.30 12.11
CA LYS A 395 -18.71 -3.63 13.33
C LYS A 395 -18.61 -5.08 13.86
N ALA A 396 -17.80 -5.96 13.26
CA ALA A 396 -17.66 -7.37 13.70
C ALA A 396 -16.86 -7.60 15.01
N GLY A 397 -16.41 -6.54 15.70
CA GLY A 397 -15.68 -6.64 16.98
C GLY A 397 -14.15 -6.49 16.90
N LYS A 398 -13.61 -6.07 15.75
CA LYS A 398 -12.19 -5.71 15.50
C LYS A 398 -11.43 -5.20 16.74
N THR A 399 -11.83 -4.04 17.25
CA THR A 399 -11.13 -3.31 18.31
C THR A 399 -11.10 -4.10 19.61
N THR A 400 -12.22 -4.73 19.99
CA THR A 400 -12.32 -5.60 21.17
C THR A 400 -11.44 -6.85 21.05
N ILE A 401 -11.28 -7.42 19.85
CA ILE A 401 -10.37 -8.54 19.64
C ILE A 401 -8.90 -8.08 19.77
N LEU A 402 -8.56 -6.93 19.20
CA LEU A 402 -7.20 -6.37 19.27
C LEU A 402 -6.80 -6.04 20.72
N GLN A 403 -7.71 -5.43 21.50
CA GLN A 403 -7.54 -5.17 22.94
C GLN A 403 -7.37 -6.46 23.76
N ASN A 404 -8.15 -7.51 23.46
CA ASN A 404 -8.03 -8.79 24.15
C ASN A 404 -6.68 -9.47 23.85
N ILE A 405 -6.18 -9.40 22.60
CA ILE A 405 -4.84 -9.91 22.24
C ILE A 405 -3.76 -9.09 22.97
N ALA A 406 -3.87 -7.77 22.96
CA ALA A 406 -2.93 -6.86 23.61
C ALA A 406 -2.77 -7.18 25.10
N ASN A 407 -3.87 -7.20 25.84
CA ASN A 407 -3.85 -7.43 27.28
C ASN A 407 -3.46 -8.86 27.65
N ALA A 408 -3.78 -9.84 26.82
CA ALA A 408 -3.30 -11.20 27.01
C ALA A 408 -1.78 -11.30 26.85
N ILE A 409 -1.20 -10.64 25.85
CA ILE A 409 0.25 -10.61 25.64
C ILE A 409 0.94 -9.89 26.81
N SER A 410 0.47 -8.72 27.24
CA SER A 410 1.06 -8.01 28.40
C SER A 410 0.89 -8.76 29.74
N THR A 411 -0.02 -9.73 29.82
CA THR A 411 -0.22 -10.59 31.02
C THR A 411 0.63 -11.86 30.97
N ASN A 412 0.62 -12.57 29.85
CA ASN A 412 1.21 -13.91 29.71
C ASN A 412 2.66 -13.87 29.18
N ASN A 413 3.03 -12.82 28.45
CA ASN A 413 4.34 -12.62 27.85
C ASN A 413 4.86 -11.19 28.14
N PRO A 414 5.05 -10.80 29.42
CA PRO A 414 5.55 -9.48 29.79
C PRO A 414 7.01 -9.20 29.35
N GLU A 415 7.72 -10.20 28.82
CA GLU A 415 9.01 -10.01 28.15
C GLU A 415 8.89 -9.41 26.74
N CYS A 416 7.71 -9.51 26.11
CA CYS A 416 7.45 -8.97 24.79
C CYS A 416 7.21 -7.45 24.84
N TYR A 417 7.94 -6.71 24.02
CA TYR A 417 7.71 -5.28 23.85
C TYR A 417 6.47 -5.05 22.98
N LEU A 418 5.36 -4.69 23.61
CA LEU A 418 4.08 -4.45 22.93
C LEU A 418 3.98 -3.01 22.40
N MET A 419 3.80 -2.89 21.08
CA MET A 419 3.52 -1.64 20.37
C MET A 419 2.14 -1.74 19.70
N VAL A 420 1.32 -0.69 19.80
CA VAL A 420 0.02 -0.59 19.12
C VAL A 420 0.05 0.59 18.18
N VAL A 421 -0.07 0.34 16.87
CA VAL A 421 0.03 1.35 15.81
C VAL A 421 -1.35 1.57 15.21
N LEU A 422 -1.93 2.75 15.46
CA LEU A 422 -3.26 3.15 15.01
C LEU A 422 -3.14 4.18 13.88
N VAL A 423 -3.75 3.92 12.73
CA VAL A 423 -3.55 4.68 11.48
C VAL A 423 -4.89 5.02 10.85
N ASP A 424 -5.19 6.31 10.66
CA ASP A 424 -6.45 6.82 10.10
C ASP A 424 -7.69 6.35 10.92
N GLU A 425 -7.48 6.06 12.22
CA GLU A 425 -8.53 5.68 13.15
C GLU A 425 -8.97 6.87 14.01
N ARG A 426 -10.04 6.71 14.78
CA ARG A 426 -10.74 7.81 15.44
C ARG A 426 -10.11 8.22 16.78
N PRO A 427 -10.12 9.53 17.16
CA PRO A 427 -9.61 9.98 18.47
C PRO A 427 -10.24 9.27 19.67
N GLU A 428 -11.54 8.93 19.61
CA GLU A 428 -12.20 8.18 20.68
C GLU A 428 -11.69 6.73 20.80
N GLU A 429 -11.42 6.06 19.68
CA GLU A 429 -10.88 4.68 19.64
C GLU A 429 -9.39 4.66 20.05
N VAL A 430 -8.63 5.69 19.68
CA VAL A 430 -7.24 5.91 20.15
C VAL A 430 -7.21 6.11 21.67
N THR A 431 -8.12 6.93 22.21
CA THR A 431 -8.19 7.22 23.65
C THR A 431 -8.60 5.99 24.46
N ASP A 432 -9.52 5.17 23.94
CA ASP A 432 -9.90 3.89 24.56
C ASP A 432 -8.72 2.91 24.55
N MET A 433 -8.01 2.76 23.42
CA MET A 433 -6.82 1.90 23.34
C MET A 433 -5.71 2.34 24.32
N GLN A 434 -5.45 3.65 24.44
CA GLN A 434 -4.46 4.22 25.37
C GLN A 434 -4.80 3.99 26.86
N ARG A 435 -6.07 3.77 27.21
CA ARG A 435 -6.52 3.51 28.59
C ARG A 435 -6.68 2.02 28.86
N SER A 436 -7.00 1.25 27.84
CA SER A 436 -7.37 -0.16 27.94
C SER A 436 -6.21 -1.13 27.67
N VAL A 437 -5.05 -0.67 27.18
CA VAL A 437 -3.88 -1.51 26.87
C VAL A 437 -2.61 -1.04 27.57
N ASN A 438 -1.91 -1.96 28.24
CA ASN A 438 -0.58 -1.72 28.80
C ASN A 438 0.50 -2.01 27.74
N GLY A 439 0.89 -0.98 26.97
CA GLY A 439 1.89 -1.04 25.90
C GLY A 439 2.16 0.33 25.27
N GLU A 440 3.08 0.42 24.32
CA GLU A 440 3.39 1.67 23.60
C GLU A 440 2.33 1.95 22.52
N VAL A 441 1.39 2.86 22.80
CA VAL A 441 0.32 3.21 21.84
C VAL A 441 0.70 4.42 20.99
N ILE A 442 0.91 4.16 19.70
CA ILE A 442 1.36 5.09 18.65
C ILE A 442 0.17 5.35 17.73
N ALA A 443 -0.25 6.61 17.57
CA ALA A 443 -1.46 6.92 16.80
C ALA A 443 -1.28 8.09 15.82
N SER A 444 -1.85 7.94 14.62
CA SER A 444 -2.07 9.01 13.64
C SER A 444 -3.55 9.00 13.24
N THR A 445 -4.32 9.91 13.82
CA THR A 445 -5.78 10.02 13.69
C THR A 445 -6.23 10.52 12.30
N PHE A 446 -7.47 10.21 11.90
CA PHE A 446 -8.01 10.49 10.54
C PHE A 446 -8.04 11.98 10.13
N ASP A 447 -7.86 12.91 11.06
CA ASP A 447 -7.79 14.35 10.80
C ASP A 447 -6.45 14.80 10.20
N ARG A 448 -5.43 13.92 10.23
CA ARG A 448 -4.08 14.17 9.71
C ARG A 448 -3.96 13.80 8.22
N PRO A 449 -3.03 14.43 7.47
CA PRO A 449 -2.81 14.10 6.06
C PRO A 449 -2.19 12.70 5.88
N PRO A 450 -2.48 12.01 4.75
CA PRO A 450 -1.95 10.66 4.46
C PRO A 450 -0.43 10.49 4.55
N GLY A 451 0.36 11.56 4.35
CA GLY A 451 1.81 11.52 4.51
C GLY A 451 2.28 11.34 5.97
N GLU A 452 1.54 11.87 6.95
CA GLU A 452 1.82 11.67 8.37
C GLU A 452 1.47 10.25 8.81
N HIS A 453 0.39 9.68 8.30
CA HIS A 453 0.04 8.27 8.52
C HIS A 453 1.17 7.34 8.06
N THR A 454 1.74 7.57 6.88
CA THR A 454 2.86 6.76 6.36
C THR A 454 4.14 6.97 7.16
N ALA A 455 4.51 8.22 7.48
CA ALA A 455 5.73 8.52 8.25
C ALA A 455 5.71 7.91 9.66
N VAL A 456 4.60 8.03 10.40
CA VAL A 456 4.44 7.43 11.73
C VAL A 456 4.56 5.91 11.67
N ALA A 457 3.97 5.26 10.65
CA ALA A 457 4.07 3.82 10.47
C ALA A 457 5.49 3.36 10.09
N GLU A 458 6.21 4.10 9.24
CA GLU A 458 7.60 3.77 8.90
C GLU A 458 8.55 3.93 10.09
N LEU A 459 8.39 5.00 10.88
CA LEU A 459 9.20 5.20 12.08
C LEU A 459 8.91 4.13 13.16
N ALA A 460 7.64 3.74 13.33
CA ALA A 460 7.24 2.67 14.25
C ALA A 460 7.80 1.29 13.85
N ILE A 461 7.79 0.93 12.56
CA ILE A 461 8.34 -0.36 12.12
C ILE A 461 9.87 -0.39 12.10
N GLU A 462 10.55 0.73 11.82
CA GLU A 462 11.99 0.81 12.04
C GLU A 462 12.32 0.72 13.53
N ARG A 463 11.58 1.39 14.41
CA ARG A 463 11.72 1.27 15.87
C ARG A 463 11.63 -0.18 16.34
N ALA A 464 10.63 -0.92 15.87
CA ALA A 464 10.48 -2.34 16.16
C ALA A 464 11.70 -3.16 15.72
N LYS A 465 12.22 -2.94 14.51
CA LYS A 465 13.45 -3.62 14.02
C LYS A 465 14.67 -3.32 14.88
N ARG A 466 14.84 -2.08 15.33
CA ARG A 466 15.98 -1.69 16.21
C ARG A 466 15.95 -2.38 17.56
N LEU A 467 14.77 -2.66 18.11
CA LEU A 467 14.59 -3.44 19.34
C LEU A 467 14.88 -4.92 19.11
N VAL A 468 14.46 -5.49 17.97
CA VAL A 468 14.75 -6.89 17.59
C VAL A 468 16.24 -7.11 17.30
N GLU A 469 16.95 -6.12 16.75
CA GLU A 469 18.42 -6.11 16.64
C GLU A 469 19.14 -6.21 18.01
N GLN A 470 18.45 -5.95 19.13
CA GLN A 470 18.95 -6.15 20.50
C GLN A 470 18.52 -7.50 21.11
N GLY A 471 17.93 -8.41 20.34
CA GLY A 471 17.45 -9.71 20.84
C GLY A 471 16.09 -9.67 21.54
N LYS A 472 15.35 -8.57 21.47
CA LYS A 472 14.02 -8.45 22.10
C LYS A 472 12.92 -9.02 21.21
N ASP A 473 11.94 -9.68 21.83
CA ASP A 473 10.66 -9.96 21.19
C ASP A 473 9.81 -8.69 21.13
N VAL A 474 9.29 -8.38 19.94
CA VAL A 474 8.45 -7.20 19.71
C VAL A 474 7.13 -7.65 19.07
N VAL A 475 6.02 -7.15 19.60
CA VAL A 475 4.68 -7.38 19.05
C VAL A 475 4.10 -6.05 18.59
N VAL A 476 3.81 -5.92 17.30
CA VAL A 476 3.17 -4.75 16.71
C VAL A 476 1.72 -5.10 16.36
N LEU A 477 0.77 -4.46 17.04
CA LEU A 477 -0.65 -4.53 16.74
C LEU A 477 -1.01 -3.36 15.81
N LEU A 478 -1.27 -3.61 14.53
CA LEU A 478 -1.56 -2.56 13.54
C LEU A 478 -3.06 -2.49 13.26
N ASP A 479 -3.66 -1.31 13.46
CA ASP A 479 -5.04 -1.01 13.10
C ASP A 479 -5.11 0.20 12.15
N SER A 480 -5.20 0.05 10.82
CA SER A 480 -5.31 -1.19 10.03
C SER A 480 -4.35 -1.20 8.83
N ILE A 481 -3.98 -2.39 8.33
CA ILE A 481 -3.16 -2.49 7.11
C ILE A 481 -3.92 -1.97 5.88
N THR A 482 -5.26 -2.05 5.88
CA THR A 482 -6.10 -1.51 4.82
C THR A 482 -6.07 0.03 4.79
N ARG A 483 -6.21 0.68 5.96
CA ARG A 483 -6.07 2.14 6.09
C ARG A 483 -4.65 2.61 5.74
N LEU A 484 -3.62 1.89 6.20
CA LEU A 484 -2.23 2.18 5.82
C LEU A 484 -2.01 2.04 4.30
N GLY A 485 -2.56 1.01 3.66
CA GLY A 485 -2.53 0.84 2.20
C GLY A 485 -3.21 1.99 1.45
N ARG A 486 -4.36 2.49 1.95
CA ARG A 486 -5.01 3.70 1.44
C ARG A 486 -4.13 4.94 1.61
N ALA A 487 -3.47 5.09 2.76
CA ALA A 487 -2.58 6.23 3.02
C ALA A 487 -1.43 6.28 1.99
N TYR A 488 -0.71 5.17 1.77
CA TYR A 488 0.32 5.09 0.73
C TYR A 488 -0.22 5.32 -0.68
N ASN A 489 -1.42 4.83 -1.00
CA ASN A 489 -2.05 5.06 -2.31
C ASN A 489 -2.38 6.55 -2.55
N ASN A 490 -2.61 7.31 -1.48
CA ASN A 490 -2.96 8.73 -1.55
C ASN A 490 -1.73 9.66 -1.40
N SER A 491 -0.62 9.18 -0.81
CA SER A 491 0.62 9.95 -0.63
C SER A 491 1.70 9.66 -1.68
N SER A 492 1.69 8.48 -2.32
CA SER A 492 2.70 8.10 -3.32
C SER A 492 2.52 8.83 -4.66
N PRO A 493 3.60 9.24 -5.35
CA PRO A 493 3.53 9.65 -6.74
C PRO A 493 2.97 8.53 -7.64
N ALA A 494 2.01 8.85 -8.49
CA ALA A 494 1.36 7.88 -9.37
C ALA A 494 2.36 7.24 -10.35
N SER A 495 2.39 5.90 -10.40
CA SER A 495 3.29 5.13 -11.29
C SER A 495 2.77 5.02 -12.74
N GLY A 496 1.53 5.42 -12.97
CA GLY A 496 0.80 5.19 -14.23
C GLY A 496 0.29 3.76 -14.39
N ARG A 497 0.48 2.88 -13.40
CA ARG A 497 -0.03 1.50 -13.39
C ARG A 497 -1.06 1.31 -12.27
N ILE A 498 -2.31 1.62 -12.60
CA ILE A 498 -3.45 1.51 -11.70
C ILE A 498 -4.10 0.13 -11.89
N LEU A 499 -4.19 -0.62 -10.80
CA LEU A 499 -4.89 -1.91 -10.70
C LEU A 499 -6.41 -1.71 -10.69
N SER A 500 -7.15 -2.81 -10.81
CA SER A 500 -8.59 -2.83 -10.50
C SER A 500 -8.88 -2.19 -9.14
N GLY A 501 -10.02 -1.51 -9.02
CA GLY A 501 -10.38 -0.80 -7.77
C GLY A 501 -9.67 0.55 -7.55
N GLY A 502 -8.77 0.98 -8.44
CA GLY A 502 -8.15 2.31 -8.38
C GLY A 502 -6.87 2.39 -7.54
N VAL A 503 -6.23 1.25 -7.28
CA VAL A 503 -5.03 1.14 -6.44
C VAL A 503 -3.77 1.15 -7.31
N ASP A 504 -2.77 1.97 -7.01
CA ASP A 504 -1.50 1.99 -7.74
C ASP A 504 -0.63 0.77 -7.39
N SER A 505 -0.07 0.08 -8.39
CA SER A 505 0.74 -1.13 -8.17
C SER A 505 1.99 -0.90 -7.31
N ASN A 506 2.52 0.32 -7.29
CA ASN A 506 3.70 0.65 -6.48
C ASN A 506 3.32 1.00 -5.02
N ALA A 507 2.13 1.56 -4.79
CA ALA A 507 1.69 2.00 -3.45
C ALA A 507 1.53 0.84 -2.44
N LEU A 508 1.32 -0.38 -2.93
CA LEU A 508 1.24 -1.57 -2.08
C LEU A 508 2.60 -2.13 -1.64
N TYR A 509 3.71 -1.69 -2.24
CA TYR A 509 5.04 -2.21 -1.91
C TYR A 509 5.49 -1.87 -0.46
N PRO A 510 5.41 -0.62 0.03
CA PRO A 510 5.80 -0.31 1.40
C PRO A 510 4.92 -1.00 2.48
N PRO A 511 3.59 -1.08 2.36
CA PRO A 511 2.76 -1.92 3.25
C PRO A 511 3.10 -3.41 3.22
N LYS A 512 3.40 -3.99 2.05
CA LYS A 512 3.90 -5.39 1.97
C LYS A 512 5.23 -5.55 2.68
N ARG A 513 6.12 -4.56 2.57
CA ARG A 513 7.42 -4.51 3.29
C ARG A 513 7.23 -4.33 4.81
N PHE A 514 6.21 -3.61 5.25
CA PHE A 514 5.82 -3.49 6.66
C PHE A 514 5.39 -4.87 7.19
N LEU A 515 4.35 -5.48 6.60
CA LEU A 515 3.84 -6.78 7.06
C LEU A 515 4.89 -7.91 6.92
N GLY A 516 5.66 -7.89 5.83
CA GLY A 516 6.80 -8.78 5.58
C GLY A 516 8.04 -8.53 6.44
N ALA A 517 8.04 -7.49 7.29
CA ALA A 517 9.08 -7.35 8.30
C ALA A 517 8.95 -8.45 9.36
N ALA A 518 7.74 -8.82 9.78
CA ALA A 518 7.53 -9.81 10.83
C ALA A 518 8.05 -11.21 10.45
N ARG A 519 8.83 -11.77 11.39
CA ARG A 519 9.62 -13.00 11.27
C ARG A 519 10.08 -13.44 12.66
N ASN A 520 10.26 -14.74 12.84
CA ASN A 520 11.12 -15.26 13.90
C ASN A 520 12.58 -15.15 13.44
N ILE A 521 13.55 -15.08 14.36
CA ILE A 521 14.97 -14.92 14.01
C ILE A 521 15.83 -15.95 14.73
N GLU A 522 16.73 -16.57 13.96
CA GLU A 522 17.76 -17.46 14.48
C GLU A 522 18.74 -16.70 15.38
N ASN A 523 18.91 -17.15 16.63
CA ASN A 523 19.80 -16.54 17.64
C ASN A 523 19.52 -15.04 17.91
N GLY A 524 18.27 -14.60 17.75
CA GLY A 524 17.81 -13.24 18.02
C GLY A 524 16.43 -13.20 18.67
N GLY A 525 15.83 -12.01 18.74
CA GLY A 525 14.43 -11.84 19.13
C GLY A 525 13.48 -11.92 17.93
N SER A 526 12.17 -11.99 18.16
CA SER A 526 11.18 -12.05 17.09
C SER A 526 10.49 -10.70 16.81
N LEU A 527 10.07 -10.50 15.55
CA LEU A 527 9.12 -9.44 15.19
C LEU A 527 7.78 -10.07 14.84
N THR A 528 6.78 -9.89 15.70
CA THR A 528 5.39 -10.31 15.48
C THR A 528 4.58 -9.12 15.00
N ILE A 529 3.80 -9.28 13.92
CA ILE A 529 2.82 -8.28 13.48
C ILE A 529 1.45 -8.96 13.43
N VAL A 530 0.49 -8.39 14.16
CA VAL A 530 -0.93 -8.72 14.06
C VAL A 530 -1.63 -7.48 13.51
N ALA A 531 -2.03 -7.55 12.24
CA ALA A 531 -2.65 -6.41 11.56
C ALA A 531 -4.13 -6.68 11.26
N THR A 532 -4.99 -5.70 11.50
CA THR A 532 -6.39 -5.77 11.08
C THR A 532 -6.49 -5.45 9.58
N ALA A 533 -7.37 -6.14 8.87
CA ALA A 533 -7.67 -5.92 7.46
C ALA A 533 -9.19 -5.79 7.28
N MET A 534 -9.62 -4.70 6.66
CA MET A 534 -11.05 -4.44 6.42
C MET A 534 -11.51 -5.12 5.13
N VAL A 535 -12.61 -5.87 5.22
CA VAL A 535 -13.32 -6.51 4.10
C VAL A 535 -14.80 -6.10 4.07
N GLU A 536 -15.52 -6.48 3.01
CA GLU A 536 -16.96 -6.18 2.83
C GLU A 536 -17.35 -4.69 2.92
N THR A 537 -16.38 -3.77 2.76
CA THR A 537 -16.59 -2.31 2.85
C THR A 537 -17.39 -1.71 1.69
N GLY A 538 -17.65 -2.50 0.65
CA GLY A 538 -18.20 -2.04 -0.64
C GLY A 538 -17.15 -1.37 -1.55
N SER A 539 -15.91 -1.19 -1.10
CA SER A 539 -14.84 -0.58 -1.90
C SER A 539 -14.00 -1.64 -2.62
N ALA A 540 -14.05 -1.66 -3.95
CA ALA A 540 -13.21 -2.56 -4.76
C ALA A 540 -11.69 -2.36 -4.53
N GLY A 541 -11.28 -1.17 -4.10
CA GLY A 541 -9.91 -0.90 -3.67
C GLY A 541 -9.51 -1.69 -2.41
N ASP A 542 -10.38 -1.76 -1.40
CA ASP A 542 -10.11 -2.56 -0.19
C ASP A 542 -10.00 -4.05 -0.50
N THR A 543 -10.81 -4.56 -1.44
CA THR A 543 -10.73 -5.95 -1.91
C THR A 543 -9.36 -6.25 -2.51
N VAL A 544 -8.85 -5.38 -3.39
CA VAL A 544 -7.51 -5.56 -3.99
C VAL A 544 -6.39 -5.40 -2.96
N ILE A 545 -6.52 -4.43 -2.05
CA ILE A 545 -5.59 -4.26 -0.92
C ILE A 545 -5.54 -5.53 -0.04
N PHE A 546 -6.70 -6.13 0.26
CA PHE A 546 -6.79 -7.35 1.06
C PHE A 546 -6.14 -8.56 0.40
N GLU A 547 -6.50 -8.90 -0.84
CA GLU A 547 -5.96 -10.07 -1.55
C GLU A 547 -4.42 -9.99 -1.68
N GLU A 548 -3.89 -8.80 -1.93
CA GLU A 548 -2.46 -8.54 -2.04
C GLU A 548 -1.70 -8.71 -0.70
N PHE A 549 -2.37 -8.56 0.46
CA PHE A 549 -1.80 -8.86 1.78
C PHE A 549 -2.06 -10.30 2.26
N LYS A 550 -3.18 -10.92 1.85
CA LYS A 550 -3.53 -12.31 2.19
C LYS A 550 -2.43 -13.31 1.80
N GLY A 551 -1.74 -13.06 0.66
CA GLY A 551 -0.56 -13.83 0.24
C GLY A 551 0.73 -13.57 1.05
N THR A 552 0.79 -12.52 1.86
CA THR A 552 1.96 -12.11 2.67
C THR A 552 1.88 -12.62 4.12
N GLY A 553 0.66 -12.74 4.66
CA GLY A 553 0.39 -13.30 5.99
C GLY A 553 0.67 -14.80 6.08
N ASN A 554 0.91 -15.29 7.30
CA ASN A 554 1.01 -16.72 7.61
C ASN A 554 0.05 -17.18 8.72
N ALA A 555 -0.82 -16.30 9.23
CA ALA A 555 -1.98 -16.64 10.03
C ALA A 555 -3.16 -15.72 9.66
N GLU A 556 -4.39 -16.23 9.68
CA GLU A 556 -5.60 -15.50 9.32
C GLU A 556 -6.71 -15.79 10.34
N LEU A 557 -7.29 -14.74 10.93
CA LEU A 557 -8.47 -14.79 11.78
C LEU A 557 -9.59 -14.03 11.10
N LYS A 558 -10.51 -14.74 10.46
CA LYS A 558 -11.66 -14.13 9.79
C LYS A 558 -12.80 -13.95 10.79
N LEU A 559 -13.41 -12.77 10.79
CA LEU A 559 -14.66 -12.49 11.49
C LEU A 559 -15.83 -12.51 10.48
N ASP A 560 -16.96 -13.09 10.86
CA ASP A 560 -18.15 -13.14 10.01
C ASP A 560 -19.22 -12.14 10.48
N ARG A 561 -19.72 -11.38 9.51
CA ARG A 561 -20.73 -10.35 9.73
C ARG A 561 -22.03 -10.92 10.30
N LYS A 562 -22.52 -12.05 9.80
CA LYS A 562 -23.80 -12.67 10.22
C LYS A 562 -23.72 -13.21 11.64
N ILE A 563 -22.56 -13.72 12.06
CA ILE A 563 -22.29 -14.10 13.46
C ILE A 563 -22.39 -12.85 14.37
N SER A 564 -21.79 -11.73 13.96
CA SER A 564 -21.86 -10.47 14.72
C SER A 564 -23.27 -9.83 14.75
N GLU A 565 -24.03 -9.92 13.66
CA GLU A 565 -25.42 -9.43 13.56
C GLU A 565 -26.37 -10.26 14.46
N ARG A 566 -26.09 -11.56 14.64
CA ARG A 566 -26.71 -12.41 15.66
C ARG A 566 -26.27 -12.12 17.11
N ARG A 567 -25.38 -11.14 17.33
CA ARG A 567 -24.76 -10.78 18.62
C ARG A 567 -23.96 -11.91 19.29
N VAL A 568 -23.42 -12.85 18.51
CA VAL A 568 -22.53 -13.90 19.01
C VAL A 568 -21.09 -13.38 18.98
N PHE A 569 -20.42 -13.39 20.13
CA PHE A 569 -19.05 -12.91 20.28
C PHE A 569 -18.19 -13.94 21.05
N PRO A 570 -16.92 -14.19 20.65
CA PRO A 570 -16.22 -13.60 19.51
C PRO A 570 -16.82 -14.03 18.16
N ALA A 571 -16.93 -13.10 17.21
CA ALA A 571 -17.62 -13.32 15.92
C ALA A 571 -16.75 -14.02 14.87
N VAL A 572 -15.99 -15.04 15.28
CA VAL A 572 -14.97 -15.72 14.45
C VAL A 572 -15.61 -16.75 13.53
N ASP A 573 -15.27 -16.68 12.24
CA ASP A 573 -15.52 -17.73 11.27
C ASP A 573 -14.45 -18.81 11.44
N VAL A 574 -14.84 -19.94 12.02
CA VAL A 574 -13.91 -21.01 12.44
C VAL A 574 -13.21 -21.68 11.26
N ASN A 575 -13.93 -21.89 10.14
CA ASN A 575 -13.50 -22.80 9.08
C ASN A 575 -12.39 -22.25 8.15
N PRO A 576 -12.36 -20.96 7.78
CA PRO A 576 -11.26 -20.36 7.02
C PRO A 576 -10.17 -19.70 7.90
N SER A 577 -10.32 -19.71 9.23
CA SER A 577 -9.33 -19.16 10.15
C SER A 577 -8.29 -20.21 10.53
N GLY A 578 -7.03 -19.81 10.67
CA GLY A 578 -5.94 -20.72 11.05
C GLY A 578 -4.54 -20.16 10.86
N THR A 579 -3.55 -20.94 11.31
CA THR A 579 -2.13 -20.60 11.24
C THR A 579 -1.40 -21.60 10.35
N ARG A 580 -0.50 -21.12 9.47
CA ARG A 580 0.38 -21.99 8.69
C ARG A 580 1.53 -22.49 9.56
N LYS A 581 1.79 -23.80 9.49
CA LYS A 581 2.78 -24.51 10.31
C LYS A 581 2.53 -24.40 11.83
N ASP A 582 1.28 -24.58 12.26
CA ASP A 582 0.95 -24.53 13.69
C ASP A 582 1.36 -25.79 14.47
N GLU A 583 1.73 -26.88 13.79
CA GLU A 583 2.45 -28.01 14.39
C GLU A 583 3.78 -27.60 15.04
N LEU A 584 4.37 -26.46 14.64
CA LEU A 584 5.58 -25.88 15.26
C LEU A 584 5.29 -25.06 16.53
N LEU A 585 4.01 -24.83 16.87
CA LEU A 585 3.56 -24.00 18.01
C LEU A 585 2.84 -24.81 19.09
N LEU A 586 2.63 -26.11 18.86
CA LEU A 586 1.82 -27.01 19.68
C LEU A 586 2.66 -28.22 20.09
N ALA A 587 2.38 -28.80 21.27
CA ALA A 587 2.94 -30.11 21.59
C ALA A 587 2.35 -31.19 20.65
N PRO A 588 3.05 -32.29 20.31
CA PRO A 588 2.55 -33.29 19.35
C PRO A 588 1.16 -33.86 19.71
N ASP A 589 0.89 -34.10 20.99
CA ASP A 589 -0.43 -34.57 21.45
C ASP A 589 -1.49 -33.46 21.47
N GLU A 590 -1.09 -32.21 21.73
CA GLU A 590 -1.98 -31.06 21.55
C GLU A 590 -2.38 -30.93 20.07
N ALA A 591 -1.41 -30.97 19.14
CA ALA A 591 -1.64 -30.91 17.70
C ALA A 591 -2.61 -32.01 17.19
N ARG A 592 -2.47 -33.26 17.68
CA ARG A 592 -3.40 -34.37 17.38
C ARG A 592 -4.84 -34.04 17.79
N VAL A 593 -5.05 -33.53 19.02
CA VAL A 593 -6.38 -33.17 19.52
C VAL A 593 -6.92 -31.92 18.81
N MET A 594 -6.06 -30.95 18.48
CA MET A 594 -6.41 -29.76 17.69
C MET A 594 -6.88 -30.12 16.29
N HIS A 595 -6.22 -31.08 15.62
CA HIS A 595 -6.66 -31.59 14.32
C HIS A 595 -8.03 -32.29 14.41
N LYS A 596 -8.25 -33.10 15.46
CA LYS A 596 -9.56 -33.72 15.74
C LYS A 596 -10.66 -32.66 15.95
N LEU A 597 -10.37 -31.61 16.72
CA LEU A 597 -11.29 -30.49 16.94
C LEU A 597 -11.64 -29.78 15.62
N ARG A 598 -10.65 -29.50 14.77
CA ARG A 598 -10.87 -28.88 13.45
C ARG A 598 -11.75 -29.74 12.56
N ARG A 599 -11.52 -31.05 12.49
CA ARG A 599 -12.40 -31.98 11.73
C ARG A 599 -13.85 -31.91 12.22
N ILE A 600 -14.08 -31.92 13.53
CA ILE A 600 -15.44 -31.79 14.12
C ILE A 600 -16.11 -30.46 13.74
N LEU A 601 -15.38 -29.35 13.83
CA LEU A 601 -15.94 -28.01 13.54
C LEU A 601 -16.16 -27.79 12.03
N SER A 602 -15.30 -28.34 11.17
CA SER A 602 -15.43 -28.25 9.71
C SER A 602 -16.66 -28.95 9.12
N ALA A 603 -17.27 -29.88 9.86
CA ALA A 603 -18.51 -30.56 9.49
C ALA A 603 -19.77 -29.73 9.81
N LEU A 604 -19.62 -28.51 10.36
CA LEU A 604 -20.71 -27.62 10.77
C LEU A 604 -20.65 -26.30 10.00
N ASP A 605 -21.82 -25.68 9.80
CA ASP A 605 -21.89 -24.28 9.36
C ASP A 605 -21.11 -23.38 10.32
N PRO A 606 -20.42 -22.31 9.86
CA PRO A 606 -19.65 -21.41 10.71
C PRO A 606 -20.38 -20.90 11.96
N GLN A 607 -21.68 -20.61 11.83
CA GLN A 607 -22.50 -20.16 12.95
C GLN A 607 -22.73 -21.27 13.98
N GLN A 608 -22.95 -22.51 13.54
CA GLN A 608 -23.13 -23.67 14.41
C GLN A 608 -21.81 -24.06 15.07
N ALA A 609 -20.69 -23.98 14.35
CA ALA A 609 -19.35 -24.25 14.84
C ALA A 609 -18.97 -23.32 16.00
N ILE A 610 -19.17 -21.99 15.85
CA ILE A 610 -18.85 -21.04 16.93
C ILE A 610 -19.83 -21.15 18.11
N ASP A 611 -21.14 -21.36 17.85
CA ASP A 611 -22.15 -21.56 18.90
C ASP A 611 -21.86 -22.83 19.73
N LEU A 612 -21.35 -23.89 19.10
CA LEU A 612 -20.93 -25.12 19.77
C LEU A 612 -19.64 -24.88 20.57
N LEU A 613 -18.61 -24.28 19.97
CA LEU A 613 -17.32 -24.04 20.61
C LEU A 613 -17.49 -23.16 21.87
N ILE A 614 -18.19 -22.04 21.75
CA ILE A 614 -18.52 -21.15 22.90
C ILE A 614 -19.29 -21.91 23.99
N ARG A 615 -20.21 -22.81 23.62
CA ARG A 615 -21.02 -23.59 24.58
C ARG A 615 -20.20 -24.64 25.34
N GLN A 616 -19.17 -25.23 24.73
CA GLN A 616 -18.29 -26.18 25.42
C GLN A 616 -17.19 -25.46 26.23
N LEU A 617 -16.62 -24.37 25.72
CA LEU A 617 -15.65 -23.55 26.46
C LEU A 617 -16.26 -22.96 27.75
N LYS A 618 -17.55 -22.60 27.74
CA LYS A 618 -18.27 -22.16 28.94
C LYS A 618 -18.43 -23.23 30.04
N LYS A 619 -18.17 -24.51 29.75
CA LYS A 619 -18.20 -25.61 30.74
C LYS A 619 -16.85 -25.88 31.40
N THR A 620 -15.77 -25.30 30.86
CA THR A 620 -14.38 -25.60 31.23
C THR A 620 -13.66 -24.33 31.65
N LYS A 621 -12.74 -24.45 32.60
CA LYS A 621 -11.94 -23.34 33.11
C LYS A 621 -10.75 -23.04 32.20
N SER A 622 -10.21 -24.02 31.48
CA SER A 622 -9.09 -23.83 30.56
C SER A 622 -9.23 -24.60 29.25
N ASN A 623 -8.45 -24.19 28.25
CA ASN A 623 -8.34 -24.89 26.99
C ASN A 623 -7.69 -26.27 27.16
N GLY A 624 -6.79 -26.44 28.14
CA GLY A 624 -6.25 -27.76 28.50
C GLY A 624 -7.34 -28.73 28.98
N GLU A 625 -8.24 -28.28 29.86
CA GLU A 625 -9.39 -29.07 30.33
C GLU A 625 -10.34 -29.41 29.17
N PHE A 626 -10.63 -28.43 28.30
CA PHE A 626 -11.45 -28.64 27.10
C PHE A 626 -10.83 -29.67 26.14
N LEU A 627 -9.53 -29.59 25.87
CA LEU A 627 -8.85 -30.51 24.97
C LEU A 627 -8.79 -31.94 25.53
N LEU A 628 -8.68 -32.12 26.86
CA LEU A 628 -8.84 -33.44 27.48
C LEU A 628 -10.23 -34.04 27.23
N GLN A 629 -11.31 -33.24 27.29
CA GLN A 629 -12.67 -33.69 26.96
C GLN A 629 -12.84 -34.01 25.46
N VAL A 630 -12.18 -33.25 24.58
CA VAL A 630 -12.15 -33.52 23.12
C VAL A 630 -11.31 -34.77 22.82
N ALA A 631 -10.27 -35.07 23.58
CA ALA A 631 -9.51 -36.31 23.46
C ALA A 631 -10.37 -37.53 23.86
N SER A 632 -10.99 -37.49 25.04
CA SER A 632 -11.73 -38.62 25.64
C SER A 632 -13.05 -38.98 24.96
N SER A 633 -13.63 -38.09 24.14
CA SER A 633 -14.86 -38.35 23.39
C SER A 633 -14.58 -39.23 22.16
N ALA A 634 -14.98 -40.50 22.21
CA ALA A 634 -14.70 -41.50 21.16
C ALA A 634 -15.75 -41.51 20.02
N PRO A 635 -15.42 -42.01 18.82
CA PRO A 635 -14.09 -42.32 18.25
C PRO A 635 -13.60 -41.17 17.31
N MET A 636 -12.39 -41.10 16.74
CA MET A 636 -11.41 -42.11 16.32
C MET A 636 -11.85 -43.03 15.16
N ALA A 637 -12.38 -42.41 14.09
CA ALA A 637 -12.58 -43.02 12.78
C ALA A 637 -11.80 -42.24 11.70
N ALA A 638 -10.53 -42.61 11.56
CA ALA A 638 -9.67 -42.52 10.40
C ALA A 638 -8.57 -43.56 10.63
N ASP A 639 -8.10 -44.20 9.57
CA ASP A 639 -7.53 -45.54 9.67
C ASP A 639 -6.14 -45.60 10.33
N LYS A 640 -5.75 -46.83 10.69
CA LYS A 640 -4.39 -47.16 11.12
C LYS A 640 -3.48 -47.47 9.92
N ASP A 641 -3.73 -46.81 8.79
CA ASP A 641 -2.88 -46.92 7.60
C ASP A 641 -1.83 -45.81 7.66
N GLU A 642 -0.58 -46.18 7.40
CA GLU A 642 0.60 -45.34 7.62
C GLU A 642 0.77 -44.32 6.49
N GLU A 643 0.47 -43.05 6.74
CA GLU A 643 0.99 -41.95 5.92
C GLU A 643 2.25 -41.36 6.58
N ASP A 644 3.39 -41.99 6.26
CA ASP A 644 4.72 -41.41 6.46
C ASP A 644 4.83 -40.08 5.69
N TYR A 645 5.01 -38.98 6.42
CA TYR A 645 5.24 -37.65 5.83
C TYR A 645 6.67 -37.18 6.12
N SER A 646 7.49 -37.20 5.09
CA SER A 646 8.81 -36.55 5.00
C SER A 646 8.70 -35.06 4.63
#